data_AF-A0A943HAY5-F1
#
_entry.id   AF-A0A943HAY5-F1
#
_cell.length_a   1.000
_cell.length_b   1.000
_cell.length_c   1.000
_cell.angle_alpha   90.00
_cell.angle_beta   90.00
_cell.angle_gamma   90.00
#
_symmetry.space_group_name_H-M   'P 1'
#
loop_
_entity.id
_entity.type
_entity.pdbx_description
1 polymer ?
#
loop_
_entity_poly.entity_id
_entity_poly.type
_entity_poly.pdbx_seq_one_letter_code
_entity_poly.pdbx_strand_id
1 'polypeptide(L)'
;MKRFKLFIASVLTYFMAMSILPTSLLQTVVNAAENEYTTLVKSDYYLRSNQQYGNRSLIAYYSEKENKVIISKVEGGKETVLKEVDGYQTASISKYNDNTAVIKYTKNVVQVGEILFYEKYNLNSNTFENAKPNEWQESNIEDSNLRPVAITEDAEVKDLIKKIIKENNIDLDIDSMYRAYDGYYNVMYKDSENQIFANIYRYPNSGNIIEYEIGYGKIGEGHRVKEGIILNDFIYKAQESMDRSPHVEFSYDSVNNIVFIYDELEWDYESNIYKYKVSEVKDNKVISEGIMEGNIGYYPNESFKENDILYINLGMKLAKYRLTNGIYDFLGEIELYSYSESINKFDKSYWYVENKGNEAYLSKIKGNNEISIIKLDSERIINNDLKIIVYDNDNILLKQYNRFTIVQNKNNVTPTIPGEPTTPEKPGDNENNENVVIRPSDDKVIAEVSKINSNEKNEIAIKTESEVKNVEVVLKDIEALKSGKGSLNISVNNSMKMNLPLSLIDSELLQGASDVTIKLDILENSDILKDKNAVNKVFDFNLIINREDGQVNVHNFKDGLAEVEILLSDKDLEGLNKDKLVVYYYNDADKTFEAMETSVEGNKVTFKTSHFSKYVIAEKVEGNNGAGSPSVDTSTESNDTSSNNSETGKGNLPETGARVSSTTIFVVALGIMAIGGAMFFRKRRHA
;
A
#
# COMPACT_ATOMS: atom_id res chain seq x y z
N MET A 1 -51.62 -24.58 28.14
CA MET A 1 -51.05 -23.28 28.59
C MET A 1 -49.90 -23.37 29.59
N LYS A 2 -49.93 -24.23 30.64
CA LYS A 2 -48.81 -24.35 31.61
C LYS A 2 -47.45 -24.70 30.97
N ARG A 3 -47.43 -25.62 30.00
CA ARG A 3 -46.20 -26.02 29.28
C ARG A 3 -45.63 -24.92 28.37
N PHE A 4 -46.48 -24.09 27.77
CA PHE A 4 -46.06 -22.95 26.96
C PHE A 4 -45.47 -21.82 27.82
N LYS A 5 -46.07 -21.56 28.99
CA LYS A 5 -45.51 -20.61 29.97
C LYS A 5 -44.17 -21.08 30.54
N LEU A 6 -44.02 -22.39 30.79
CA LEU A 6 -42.75 -22.99 31.19
C LEU A 6 -41.69 -22.87 30.09
N PHE A 7 -42.07 -23.10 28.83
CA PHE A 7 -41.17 -22.92 27.68
C PHE A 7 -40.70 -21.47 27.52
N ILE A 8 -41.62 -20.50 27.59
CA ILE A 8 -41.27 -19.08 27.51
C ILE A 8 -40.41 -18.65 28.70
N ALA A 9 -40.71 -19.14 29.91
CA ALA A 9 -39.90 -18.86 31.09
C ALA A 9 -38.49 -19.45 30.98
N SER A 10 -38.34 -20.67 30.46
CA SER A 10 -37.01 -21.27 30.22
C SER A 10 -36.23 -20.54 29.14
N VAL A 11 -36.89 -20.06 28.08
CA VAL A 11 -36.26 -19.28 27.01
C VAL A 11 -35.83 -17.90 27.53
N LEU A 12 -36.65 -17.22 28.34
CA LEU A 12 -36.27 -15.95 28.96
C LEU A 12 -35.14 -16.13 29.99
N THR A 13 -35.13 -17.24 30.73
CA THR A 13 -34.05 -17.54 31.68
C THR A 13 -32.76 -17.83 30.93
N TYR A 14 -32.82 -18.48 29.76
CA TYR A 14 -31.68 -18.70 28.87
C TYR A 14 -31.14 -17.38 28.29
N PHE A 15 -32.01 -16.47 27.85
CA PHE A 15 -31.59 -15.14 27.39
C PHE A 15 -31.02 -14.27 28.51
N MET A 16 -31.59 -14.34 29.72
CA MET A 16 -31.02 -13.65 30.88
C MET A 16 -29.65 -14.23 31.26
N ALA A 17 -29.49 -15.56 31.25
CA ALA A 17 -28.20 -16.20 31.50
C ALA A 17 -27.15 -15.83 30.44
N MET A 18 -27.54 -15.74 29.16
CA MET A 18 -26.66 -15.25 28.08
C MET A 18 -26.31 -13.77 28.21
N SER A 19 -27.21 -12.93 28.74
CA SER A 19 -26.94 -11.50 28.96
C SER A 19 -26.02 -11.21 30.16
N ILE A 20 -25.80 -12.20 31.04
CA ILE A 20 -24.93 -12.10 32.22
C ILE A 20 -23.54 -12.68 31.94
N LEU A 21 -23.35 -13.38 30.82
CA LEU A 21 -22.02 -13.81 30.39
C LEU A 21 -21.23 -12.56 29.93
N PRO A 22 -20.02 -12.31 30.48
CA PRO A 22 -19.15 -11.26 29.98
C PRO A 22 -18.93 -11.47 28.48
N THR A 23 -19.20 -10.44 27.69
CA THR A 23 -18.95 -10.43 26.23
C THR A 23 -17.49 -10.72 25.88
N SER A 24 -16.58 -10.66 26.86
CA SER A 24 -15.18 -11.06 26.75
C SER A 24 -14.92 -12.57 26.61
N LEU A 25 -15.91 -13.44 26.87
CA LEU A 25 -15.76 -14.91 26.78
C LEU A 25 -16.17 -15.50 25.41
N LEU A 26 -16.79 -14.71 24.53
CA LEU A 26 -16.97 -15.05 23.10
C LEU A 26 -15.81 -14.56 22.24
N GLN A 27 -14.87 -13.81 22.83
CA GLN A 27 -13.62 -13.43 22.21
C GLN A 27 -12.57 -14.49 22.54
N THR A 28 -12.82 -15.71 22.07
CA THR A 28 -11.86 -16.80 22.17
C THR A 28 -11.85 -17.53 20.83
N VAL A 29 -10.84 -17.16 20.04
CA VAL A 29 -10.25 -17.99 18.99
C VAL A 29 -11.13 -18.14 17.73
N VAL A 30 -11.27 -17.05 16.98
CA VAL A 30 -11.17 -17.19 15.52
C VAL A 30 -9.66 -17.33 15.25
N ASN A 31 -9.15 -18.55 15.37
CA ASN A 31 -7.82 -18.86 14.87
C ASN A 31 -7.80 -18.44 13.39
N ALA A 32 -6.87 -17.56 13.05
CA ALA A 32 -6.52 -17.23 11.68
C ALA A 32 -6.29 -18.53 10.90
N ALA A 33 -7.27 -18.91 10.08
CA ALA A 33 -7.21 -20.07 9.19
C ALA A 33 -7.75 -19.70 7.80
N GLU A 34 -7.58 -18.45 7.37
CA GLU A 34 -8.07 -17.98 6.07
C GLU A 34 -7.01 -17.88 4.97
N ASN A 35 -5.72 -18.07 5.27
CA ASN A 35 -4.65 -18.13 4.28
C ASN A 35 -3.59 -19.14 4.76
N GLU A 36 -3.37 -20.22 4.02
CA GLU A 36 -2.20 -21.06 4.30
C GLU A 36 -0.96 -20.33 3.80
N TYR A 37 0.04 -20.11 4.64
CA TYR A 37 1.31 -19.48 4.24
C TYR A 37 2.42 -20.53 4.06
N THR A 38 3.38 -20.26 3.18
CA THR A 38 4.67 -20.96 3.03
C THR A 38 5.83 -20.04 3.32
N THR A 39 6.93 -20.65 3.75
CA THR A 39 8.19 -19.95 3.98
C THR A 39 9.28 -20.54 3.09
N LEU A 40 9.98 -19.69 2.34
CA LEU A 40 11.26 -20.00 1.72
C LEU A 40 12.37 -19.45 2.61
N VAL A 41 13.15 -20.33 3.24
CA VAL A 41 14.24 -19.95 4.15
C VAL A 41 15.59 -20.19 3.50
N LYS A 42 16.45 -19.17 3.49
CA LYS A 42 17.81 -19.24 2.95
C LYS A 42 18.83 -18.91 4.05
N SER A 43 19.59 -19.93 4.46
CA SER A 43 20.69 -19.83 5.44
C SER A 43 22.04 -19.92 4.73
N ASP A 44 23.04 -19.19 5.22
CA ASP A 44 24.37 -18.97 4.57
C ASP A 44 24.31 -18.07 3.32
N TYR A 45 23.19 -17.36 3.16
CA TYR A 45 22.96 -16.45 2.04
C TYR A 45 22.71 -15.04 2.55
N TYR A 46 23.52 -14.09 2.08
CA TYR A 46 23.31 -12.70 2.39
C TYR A 46 22.42 -12.06 1.33
N LEU A 47 21.19 -11.70 1.70
CA LEU A 47 20.29 -10.98 0.79
C LEU A 47 20.87 -9.61 0.47
N ARG A 48 21.21 -9.40 -0.81
CA ARG A 48 21.82 -8.16 -1.31
C ARG A 48 20.77 -7.17 -1.76
N SER A 49 19.72 -7.64 -2.43
CA SER A 49 18.64 -6.81 -2.91
C SER A 49 17.39 -7.63 -3.21
N ASN A 50 16.25 -6.96 -3.25
CA ASN A 50 14.97 -7.56 -3.60
C ASN A 50 14.04 -6.47 -4.17
N GLN A 51 13.09 -6.89 -5.01
CA GLN A 51 12.08 -6.02 -5.61
C GLN A 51 10.82 -6.84 -5.88
N GLN A 52 9.64 -6.23 -5.69
CA GLN A 52 8.34 -6.89 -5.89
C GLN A 52 7.68 -6.47 -7.20
N TYR A 53 7.02 -7.43 -7.84
CA TYR A 53 6.24 -7.29 -9.07
C TYR A 53 4.94 -8.12 -8.93
N GLY A 54 3.88 -7.52 -8.40
CA GLY A 54 2.62 -8.23 -8.15
C GLY A 54 2.82 -9.36 -7.15
N ASN A 55 2.60 -10.63 -7.54
CA ASN A 55 2.83 -11.83 -6.71
C ASN A 55 4.24 -12.44 -6.86
N ARG A 56 5.15 -11.76 -7.56
CA ARG A 56 6.52 -12.22 -7.86
C ARG A 56 7.55 -11.32 -7.20
N SER A 57 8.54 -11.91 -6.54
CA SER A 57 9.72 -11.19 -6.06
C SER A 57 10.92 -11.49 -6.95
N LEU A 58 11.63 -10.47 -7.41
CA LEU A 58 13.00 -10.63 -7.92
C LEU A 58 13.96 -10.40 -6.75
N ILE A 59 14.83 -11.36 -6.48
CA ILE A 59 15.80 -11.31 -5.39
C ILE A 59 17.22 -11.48 -5.92
N ALA A 60 18.15 -10.81 -5.27
CA ALA A 60 19.57 -10.97 -5.46
C ALA A 60 20.22 -11.27 -4.11
N TYR A 61 20.95 -12.37 -4.03
CA TYR A 61 21.64 -12.76 -2.81
C TYR A 61 23.01 -13.33 -3.13
N TYR A 62 23.91 -13.22 -2.15
CA TYR A 62 25.26 -13.77 -2.25
C TYR A 62 25.32 -15.12 -1.54
N SER A 63 25.83 -16.13 -2.23
CA SER A 63 26.12 -17.45 -1.69
C SER A 63 27.56 -17.50 -1.23
N GLU A 64 27.80 -17.56 0.09
CA GLU A 64 29.16 -17.73 0.61
C GLU A 64 29.76 -19.07 0.18
N LYS A 65 28.93 -20.12 0.17
CA LYS A 65 29.33 -21.47 -0.22
C LYS A 65 29.81 -21.56 -1.67
N GLU A 66 29.07 -20.95 -2.59
CA GLU A 66 29.38 -21.02 -4.02
C GLU A 66 30.30 -19.86 -4.46
N ASN A 67 30.48 -18.83 -3.61
CA ASN A 67 31.23 -17.60 -3.88
C ASN A 67 30.70 -16.84 -5.12
N LYS A 68 29.36 -16.75 -5.23
CA LYS A 68 28.66 -16.12 -6.36
C LYS A 68 27.48 -15.26 -5.92
N VAL A 69 27.13 -14.29 -6.76
CA VAL A 69 25.82 -13.63 -6.71
C VAL A 69 24.82 -14.45 -7.49
N ILE A 70 23.65 -14.69 -6.88
CA ILE A 70 22.55 -15.42 -7.48
C ILE A 70 21.37 -14.45 -7.65
N ILE A 71 20.81 -14.41 -8.86
CA ILE A 71 19.59 -13.69 -9.19
C ILE A 71 18.49 -14.72 -9.34
N SER A 72 17.42 -14.59 -8.56
CA SER A 72 16.30 -15.52 -8.56
C SER A 72 14.97 -14.79 -8.63
N LYS A 73 13.99 -15.43 -9.25
CA LYS A 73 12.58 -15.06 -9.15
C LYS A 73 11.90 -15.96 -8.13
N VAL A 74 11.06 -15.41 -7.26
CA VAL A 74 10.27 -16.15 -6.28
C VAL A 74 8.80 -15.90 -6.56
N GLU A 75 8.04 -16.96 -6.77
CA GLU A 75 6.61 -16.92 -7.09
C GLU A 75 5.96 -18.13 -6.40
N GLY A 76 4.97 -17.91 -5.54
CA GLY A 76 4.22 -19.00 -4.91
C GLY A 76 5.02 -19.86 -3.93
N GLY A 77 5.87 -19.26 -3.12
CA GLY A 77 6.83 -19.91 -2.22
C GLY A 77 7.92 -20.68 -2.96
N LYS A 78 7.98 -20.63 -4.30
CA LYS A 78 8.96 -21.36 -5.12
C LYS A 78 9.96 -20.40 -5.73
N GLU A 79 11.23 -20.73 -5.54
CA GLU A 79 12.33 -20.03 -6.18
C GLU A 79 12.67 -20.65 -7.54
N THR A 80 12.96 -19.78 -8.51
CA THR A 80 13.59 -20.12 -9.78
C THR A 80 14.86 -19.29 -9.92
N VAL A 81 16.02 -19.95 -9.91
CA VAL A 81 17.30 -19.29 -10.20
C VAL A 81 17.30 -18.86 -11.67
N LEU A 82 17.47 -17.56 -11.89
CA LEU A 82 17.51 -16.97 -13.23
C LEU A 82 18.94 -16.89 -13.75
N LYS A 83 19.89 -16.55 -12.86
CA LYS A 83 21.28 -16.34 -13.23
C LYS A 83 22.22 -16.51 -12.03
N GLU A 84 23.40 -17.07 -12.30
CA GLU A 84 24.55 -17.03 -11.40
C GLU A 84 25.62 -16.14 -11.99
N VAL A 85 26.24 -15.30 -11.16
CA VAL A 85 27.22 -14.31 -11.58
C VAL A 85 28.50 -14.48 -10.76
N ASP A 86 29.55 -14.94 -11.45
CA ASP A 86 30.86 -15.23 -10.87
C ASP A 86 31.70 -13.96 -10.67
N GLY A 87 32.43 -13.91 -9.56
CA GLY A 87 33.44 -12.88 -9.32
C GLY A 87 32.91 -11.51 -8.92
N TYR A 88 31.61 -11.37 -8.63
CA TYR A 88 30.99 -10.17 -8.05
C TYR A 88 30.56 -10.45 -6.61
N GLN A 89 30.52 -9.41 -5.77
CA GLN A 89 30.30 -9.53 -4.32
C GLN A 89 28.89 -9.07 -3.93
N THR A 90 28.33 -8.11 -4.65
CA THR A 90 27.00 -7.56 -4.38
C THR A 90 26.21 -7.33 -5.66
N ALA A 91 24.89 -7.27 -5.52
CA ALA A 91 23.98 -6.84 -6.57
C ALA A 91 22.84 -6.01 -5.99
N SER A 92 22.43 -4.99 -6.73
CA SER A 92 21.34 -4.07 -6.37
C SER A 92 20.33 -3.98 -7.49
N ILE A 93 19.04 -4.15 -7.17
CA ILE A 93 17.93 -4.10 -8.11
C ILE A 93 17.29 -2.70 -8.06
N SER A 94 17.04 -2.09 -9.21
CA SER A 94 16.48 -0.74 -9.33
C SER A 94 14.96 -0.68 -9.06
N LYS A 95 14.48 0.54 -8.73
CA LYS A 95 13.08 0.84 -8.42
C LYS A 95 12.34 1.43 -9.62
N TYR A 96 11.76 0.62 -10.51
CA TYR A 96 10.75 1.10 -11.48
C TYR A 96 9.66 0.08 -11.79
N ASN A 97 8.45 0.60 -11.96
CA ASN A 97 7.22 -0.10 -12.38
C ASN A 97 7.32 -0.45 -13.89
N ASP A 98 6.54 -1.42 -14.36
CA ASP A 98 6.33 -1.80 -15.79
C ASP A 98 6.92 -3.16 -16.26
N ASN A 99 7.36 -4.04 -15.35
CA ASN A 99 7.88 -5.41 -15.62
C ASN A 99 9.35 -5.53 -16.06
N THR A 100 10.17 -4.49 -15.85
CA THR A 100 11.63 -4.61 -16.04
C THR A 100 12.40 -4.17 -14.79
N ALA A 101 13.61 -4.70 -14.63
CA ALA A 101 14.48 -4.44 -13.50
C ALA A 101 15.91 -4.22 -13.99
N VAL A 102 16.51 -3.06 -13.72
CA VAL A 102 17.97 -2.90 -13.91
C VAL A 102 18.69 -3.40 -12.67
N ILE A 103 19.65 -4.31 -12.86
CA ILE A 103 20.47 -4.92 -11.82
C ILE A 103 21.89 -4.37 -11.98
N LYS A 104 22.40 -3.77 -10.91
CA LYS A 104 23.79 -3.32 -10.77
C LYS A 104 24.57 -4.39 -10.02
N TYR A 105 25.63 -4.91 -10.62
CA TYR A 105 26.58 -5.81 -9.97
C TYR A 105 27.84 -5.05 -9.62
N THR A 106 28.34 -5.27 -8.40
CA THR A 106 29.52 -4.60 -7.88
C THR A 106 30.58 -5.63 -7.51
N LYS A 107 31.80 -5.37 -7.97
CA LYS A 107 33.00 -6.09 -7.58
C LYS A 107 34.05 -5.11 -7.08
N ASN A 108 34.49 -5.28 -5.84
CA ASN A 108 35.64 -4.55 -5.32
C ASN A 108 36.92 -5.31 -5.66
N VAL A 109 37.82 -4.65 -6.40
CA VAL A 109 39.14 -5.17 -6.71
C VAL A 109 40.19 -4.30 -6.04
N VAL A 110 41.01 -4.93 -5.21
CA VAL A 110 42.13 -4.26 -4.52
C VAL A 110 43.02 -3.59 -5.59
N GLN A 111 43.27 -2.28 -5.45
CA GLN A 111 44.02 -1.39 -6.36
C GLN A 111 43.30 -0.84 -7.61
N VAL A 112 42.20 -1.45 -8.07
CA VAL A 112 41.45 -0.98 -9.28
C VAL A 112 40.19 -0.19 -8.93
N GLY A 113 39.68 -0.36 -7.70
CA GLY A 113 38.44 0.26 -7.25
C GLY A 113 37.21 -0.60 -7.54
N GLU A 114 36.04 0.04 -7.57
CA GLU A 114 34.75 -0.62 -7.82
C GLU A 114 34.55 -0.86 -9.32
N ILE A 115 34.30 -2.11 -9.71
CA ILE A 115 33.89 -2.47 -11.07
C ILE A 115 32.39 -2.67 -11.07
N LEU A 116 31.71 -1.94 -11.95
CA LEU A 116 30.26 -1.92 -12.09
C LEU A 116 29.84 -2.58 -13.40
N PHE A 117 28.84 -3.43 -13.32
CA PHE A 117 28.18 -4.03 -14.47
C PHE A 117 26.67 -3.90 -14.31
N TYR A 118 25.97 -3.66 -15.42
CA TYR A 118 24.53 -3.39 -15.41
C TYR A 118 23.81 -4.27 -16.41
N GLU A 119 22.74 -4.90 -15.97
CA GLU A 119 21.84 -5.65 -16.85
C GLU A 119 20.40 -5.25 -16.60
N LYS A 120 19.59 -5.30 -17.65
CA LYS A 120 18.14 -5.17 -17.57
C LYS A 120 17.53 -6.56 -17.66
N TYR A 121 16.69 -6.89 -16.70
CA TYR A 121 15.89 -8.10 -16.69
C TYR A 121 14.43 -7.75 -17.01
N ASN A 122 13.82 -8.48 -17.94
CA ASN A 122 12.40 -8.36 -18.25
C ASN A 122 11.64 -9.56 -17.66
N LEU A 123 10.68 -9.28 -16.77
CA LEU A 123 9.94 -10.29 -16.02
C LEU A 123 8.94 -11.07 -16.87
N ASN A 124 8.44 -10.50 -17.97
CA ASN A 124 7.45 -11.13 -18.83
C ASN A 124 8.11 -12.08 -19.83
N SER A 125 9.16 -11.62 -20.49
CA SER A 125 9.93 -12.45 -21.42
C SER A 125 10.94 -13.36 -20.73
N ASN A 126 11.24 -13.13 -19.44
CA ASN A 126 12.34 -13.76 -18.70
C ASN A 126 13.71 -13.61 -19.41
N THR A 127 13.98 -12.44 -20.00
CA THR A 127 15.22 -12.17 -20.74
C THR A 127 16.12 -11.17 -20.02
N PHE A 128 17.44 -11.33 -20.21
CA PHE A 128 18.45 -10.36 -19.79
C PHE A 128 18.99 -9.60 -21.00
N GLU A 129 19.19 -8.30 -20.83
CA GLU A 129 19.75 -7.39 -21.82
C GLU A 129 20.82 -6.52 -21.16
N ASN A 130 21.75 -5.98 -21.95
CA ASN A 130 22.72 -5.01 -21.42
C ASN A 130 22.00 -3.72 -21.02
N ALA A 131 22.35 -3.17 -19.86
CA ALA A 131 21.86 -1.87 -19.40
C ALA A 131 23.01 -0.88 -19.27
N LYS A 132 22.68 0.41 -19.35
CA LYS A 132 23.60 1.51 -19.09
C LYS A 132 23.51 1.97 -17.63
N PRO A 133 24.59 2.56 -17.07
CA PRO A 133 24.59 3.03 -15.68
C PRO A 133 23.48 4.03 -15.35
N ASN A 134 23.09 4.89 -16.30
CA ASN A 134 22.04 5.90 -16.11
C ASN A 134 20.62 5.33 -16.14
N GLU A 135 20.44 4.08 -16.56
CA GLU A 135 19.15 3.37 -16.48
C GLU A 135 18.94 2.78 -15.08
N TRP A 136 20.01 2.65 -14.29
CA TRP A 136 19.91 2.17 -12.92
C TRP A 136 19.60 3.32 -11.97
N GLN A 137 18.65 3.07 -11.07
CA GLN A 137 18.33 3.97 -9.98
C GLN A 137 18.35 3.21 -8.65
N GLU A 138 18.73 3.93 -7.60
CA GLU A 138 18.84 3.39 -6.25
C GLU A 138 17.49 2.88 -5.75
N SER A 139 17.52 1.77 -5.01
CA SER A 139 16.33 1.23 -4.37
C SER A 139 16.09 1.92 -3.04
N ASN A 140 14.89 2.47 -2.84
CA ASN A 140 14.49 3.15 -1.60
C ASN A 140 14.05 2.17 -0.49
N ILE A 141 14.41 0.88 -0.57
CA ILE A 141 14.00 -0.10 0.46
C ILE A 141 14.89 0.03 1.71
N GLU A 142 16.10 0.58 1.59
CA GLU A 142 17.08 0.70 2.68
C GLU A 142 17.09 2.08 3.38
N ASP A 143 15.95 2.77 3.46
CA ASP A 143 15.83 3.87 4.43
C ASP A 143 15.64 3.27 5.82
N SER A 144 16.75 2.99 6.51
CA SER A 144 16.67 2.88 7.97
C SER A 144 16.16 4.23 8.48
N ASN A 145 14.98 4.24 9.09
CA ASN A 145 14.29 5.47 9.54
C ASN A 145 15.01 6.21 10.69
N LEU A 146 16.15 5.68 11.14
CA LEU A 146 16.73 5.97 12.46
C LEU A 146 18.16 6.50 12.44
N ARG A 147 18.76 6.82 11.29
CA ARG A 147 20.09 7.43 11.30
C ARG A 147 19.98 8.96 11.37
N PRO A 148 20.20 9.59 12.54
CA PRO A 148 20.31 11.03 12.61
C PRO A 148 21.49 11.50 11.77
N VAL A 149 21.31 12.65 11.11
CA VAL A 149 22.36 13.38 10.43
C VAL A 149 22.68 14.61 11.26
N ALA A 150 23.91 14.70 11.76
CA ALA A 150 24.36 15.89 12.48
C ALA A 150 24.32 17.11 11.56
N ILE A 151 23.74 18.21 12.04
CA ILE A 151 23.72 19.48 11.32
C ILE A 151 24.94 20.29 11.77
N THR A 152 25.91 20.48 10.88
CA THR A 152 27.17 21.20 11.18
C THR A 152 27.42 22.39 10.25
N GLU A 153 26.52 22.67 9.30
CA GLU A 153 26.63 23.82 8.39
C GLU A 153 26.37 25.12 9.16
N ASP A 154 27.35 26.05 9.13
CA ASP A 154 27.40 27.16 10.09
C ASP A 154 26.17 28.07 10.04
N ALA A 155 25.72 28.44 8.84
CA ALA A 155 24.56 29.30 8.65
C ALA A 155 23.28 28.64 9.18
N GLU A 156 23.11 27.34 8.91
CA GLU A 156 21.92 26.60 9.31
C GLU A 156 21.88 26.39 10.83
N VAL A 157 23.00 26.00 11.43
CA VAL A 157 23.12 25.85 12.88
C VAL A 157 22.83 27.18 13.58
N LYS A 158 23.42 28.30 13.13
CA LYS A 158 23.16 29.62 13.73
C LYS A 158 21.68 29.99 13.67
N ASP A 159 21.02 29.75 12.54
CA ASP A 159 19.58 30.02 12.41
C ASP A 159 18.73 29.16 13.35
N LEU A 160 19.07 27.88 13.53
CA LEU A 160 18.41 26.99 14.49
C LEU A 160 18.65 27.45 15.93
N ILE A 161 19.89 27.79 16.30
CA ILE A 161 20.23 28.33 17.63
C ILE A 161 19.45 29.62 17.90
N LYS A 162 19.33 30.55 16.93
CA LYS A 162 18.51 31.77 17.09
C LYS A 162 17.06 31.46 17.41
N LYS A 163 16.46 30.49 16.69
CA LYS A 163 15.09 30.04 16.96
C LYS A 163 14.97 29.50 18.39
N ILE A 164 15.92 28.65 18.82
CA ILE A 164 15.93 28.05 20.15
C ILE A 164 16.11 29.12 21.25
N ILE A 165 17.06 30.03 21.08
CA ILE A 165 17.33 31.16 22.01
C ILE A 165 16.07 32.00 22.20
N LYS A 166 15.43 32.39 21.10
CA LYS A 166 14.20 33.19 21.11
C LYS A 166 13.06 32.46 21.85
N GLU A 167 12.84 31.19 21.51
CA GLU A 167 11.74 30.40 22.08
C GLU A 167 11.94 30.06 23.56
N ASN A 168 13.19 30.04 24.03
CA ASN A 168 13.56 29.79 25.43
C ASN A 168 13.81 31.07 26.24
N ASN A 169 13.61 32.26 25.66
CA ASN A 169 13.92 33.55 26.28
C ASN A 169 15.35 33.64 26.84
N ILE A 170 16.33 33.12 26.09
CA ILE A 170 17.74 33.17 26.45
C ILE A 170 18.31 34.51 26.00
N ASP A 171 18.99 35.23 26.90
CA ASP A 171 19.64 36.51 26.62
C ASP A 171 21.08 36.28 26.13
N LEU A 172 21.23 35.83 24.87
CA LEU A 172 22.51 35.63 24.19
C LEU A 172 22.38 35.97 22.70
N ASP A 173 23.44 36.54 22.13
CA ASP A 173 23.51 36.84 20.70
C ASP A 173 24.57 35.97 19.99
N ILE A 174 24.09 34.95 19.28
CA ILE A 174 24.94 34.01 18.52
C ILE A 174 25.60 34.66 17.29
N ASP A 175 25.09 35.80 16.80
CA ASP A 175 25.71 36.50 15.66
C ASP A 175 27.04 37.15 16.04
N SER A 176 27.19 37.58 17.29
CA SER A 176 28.45 38.11 17.83
C SER A 176 29.51 37.04 18.13
N MET A 177 29.14 35.75 18.10
CA MET A 177 30.03 34.65 18.46
C MET A 177 30.73 34.04 17.24
N TYR A 178 31.99 33.65 17.43
CA TYR A 178 32.77 32.91 16.43
C TYR A 178 32.69 31.41 16.69
N ARG A 179 32.75 30.60 15.62
CA ARG A 179 32.80 29.13 15.74
C ARG A 179 34.17 28.70 16.25
N ALA A 180 34.20 28.15 17.45
CA ALA A 180 35.41 27.81 18.20
C ALA A 180 35.82 26.33 18.05
N TYR A 181 34.87 25.44 17.79
CA TYR A 181 35.13 24.01 17.63
C TYR A 181 34.15 23.40 16.62
N ASP A 182 34.68 22.46 15.84
CA ASP A 182 33.95 21.62 14.91
C ASP A 182 34.22 20.16 15.28
N GLY A 183 33.28 19.55 15.99
CA GLY A 183 33.32 18.12 16.26
C GLY A 183 32.49 17.38 15.23
N TYR A 184 32.73 16.07 15.15
CA TYR A 184 32.03 15.23 14.17
C TYR A 184 30.50 15.22 14.36
N TYR A 185 30.03 15.51 15.58
CA TYR A 185 28.60 15.48 15.94
C TYR A 185 28.09 16.77 16.59
N ASN A 186 28.95 17.77 16.80
CA ASN A 186 28.63 18.93 17.63
C ASN A 186 29.45 20.17 17.26
N VAL A 187 28.92 21.33 17.62
CA VAL A 187 29.51 22.63 17.29
C VAL A 187 29.55 23.53 18.51
N MET A 188 30.58 24.38 18.58
CA MET A 188 30.75 25.31 19.68
C MET A 188 30.98 26.73 19.17
N TYR A 189 30.26 27.68 19.75
CA TYR A 189 30.39 29.11 19.49
C TYR A 189 30.80 29.84 20.76
N LYS A 190 31.66 30.85 20.65
CA LYS A 190 32.13 31.65 21.78
C LYS A 190 32.25 33.13 21.42
N ASP A 191 32.11 33.96 22.44
CA ASP A 191 32.61 35.34 22.48
C ASP A 191 33.65 35.48 23.61
N SER A 192 33.92 36.71 24.08
CA SER A 192 34.86 36.96 25.19
C SER A 192 34.37 36.51 26.57
N GLU A 193 33.05 36.34 26.76
CA GLU A 193 32.40 36.06 28.04
C GLU A 193 31.56 34.78 28.03
N ASN A 194 30.94 34.44 26.90
CA ASN A 194 29.93 33.41 26.77
C ASN A 194 30.33 32.31 25.79
N GLN A 195 29.72 31.15 25.95
CA GLN A 195 29.83 30.02 25.05
C GLN A 195 28.50 29.29 24.88
N ILE A 196 28.28 28.80 23.67
CA ILE A 196 27.19 27.90 23.31
C ILE A 196 27.79 26.64 22.69
N PHE A 197 27.38 25.50 23.20
CA PHE A 197 27.62 24.18 22.66
C PHE A 197 26.30 23.63 22.14
N ALA A 198 26.29 23.09 20.93
CA ALA A 198 25.07 22.59 20.30
C ALA A 198 25.28 21.20 19.69
N ASN A 199 24.39 20.27 20.07
CA ASN A 199 24.14 19.02 19.38
C ASN A 199 22.81 19.19 18.63
N ILE A 200 22.82 19.11 17.30
CA ILE A 200 21.62 19.27 16.49
C ILE A 200 21.59 18.15 15.46
N TYR A 201 20.53 17.35 15.49
CA TYR A 201 20.38 16.18 14.64
C TYR A 201 19.11 16.29 13.81
N ARG A 202 19.24 16.02 12.51
CA ARG A 202 18.10 15.88 11.59
C ARG A 202 17.77 14.42 11.39
N TYR A 203 16.49 14.11 11.44
CA TYR A 203 15.95 12.80 11.11
C TYR A 203 15.18 12.88 9.78
N PRO A 204 15.88 12.81 8.62
CA PRO A 204 15.27 13.07 7.32
C PRO A 204 14.13 12.11 6.98
N ASN A 205 14.23 10.86 7.47
CA ASN A 205 13.25 9.80 7.22
C ASN A 205 12.12 9.77 8.25
N SER A 206 12.23 10.54 9.34
CA SER A 206 11.20 10.67 10.36
C SER A 206 10.51 12.03 10.26
N GLY A 207 9.93 12.36 9.11
CA GLY A 207 9.24 13.63 8.92
C GLY A 207 10.13 14.87 8.94
N ASN A 208 11.45 14.70 8.76
CA ASN A 208 12.45 15.77 8.85
C ASN A 208 12.47 16.48 10.21
N ILE A 209 12.22 15.73 11.28
CA ILE A 209 12.29 16.21 12.67
C ILE A 209 13.73 16.61 13.00
N ILE A 210 13.90 17.69 13.75
CA ILE A 210 15.18 18.11 14.29
C ILE A 210 15.16 17.98 15.81
N GLU A 211 16.08 17.21 16.35
CA GLU A 211 16.36 17.13 17.78
C GLU A 211 17.49 18.11 18.11
N TYR A 212 17.38 18.80 19.24
CA TYR A 212 18.43 19.71 19.69
C TYR A 212 18.72 19.56 21.18
N GLU A 213 20.01 19.68 21.51
CA GLU A 213 20.52 19.96 22.84
C GLU A 213 21.46 21.16 22.73
N ILE A 214 21.19 22.25 23.45
CA ILE A 214 22.09 23.39 23.55
C ILE A 214 22.54 23.63 24.99
N GLY A 215 23.85 23.60 25.22
CA GLY A 215 24.49 24.03 26.45
C GLY A 215 24.95 25.47 26.33
N TYR A 216 24.53 26.37 27.21
CA TYR A 216 24.88 27.80 27.14
C TYR A 216 25.28 28.35 28.51
N GLY A 217 26.19 29.33 28.54
CA GLY A 217 26.62 29.97 29.78
C GLY A 217 27.93 30.72 29.63
N LYS A 218 28.40 31.29 30.74
CA LYS A 218 29.69 32.00 30.79
C LYS A 218 30.85 31.03 30.71
N ILE A 219 31.94 31.47 30.09
CA ILE A 219 33.17 30.68 29.98
C ILE A 219 33.76 30.47 31.38
N GLY A 220 34.01 29.20 31.74
CA GLY A 220 34.56 28.82 33.05
C GLY A 220 33.52 28.69 34.17
N GLU A 221 32.24 28.93 33.89
CA GLU A 221 31.11 28.65 34.77
C GLU A 221 30.36 27.38 34.32
N GLY A 222 29.42 26.89 35.13
CA GLY A 222 28.53 25.80 34.74
C GLY A 222 27.61 26.19 33.59
N HIS A 223 27.24 25.21 32.75
CA HIS A 223 26.32 25.42 31.64
C HIS A 223 24.87 25.18 32.06
N ARG A 224 23.95 25.95 31.47
CA ARG A 224 22.53 25.62 31.41
C ARG A 224 22.28 24.83 30.13
N VAL A 225 21.42 23.82 30.20
CA VAL A 225 21.08 22.97 29.05
C VAL A 225 19.63 23.20 28.66
N LYS A 226 19.35 23.29 27.36
CA LYS A 226 18.01 23.19 26.80
C LYS A 226 17.98 22.04 25.81
N GLU A 227 16.95 21.23 25.93
CA GLU A 227 16.65 20.14 25.01
C GLU A 227 15.26 20.34 24.41
N GLY A 228 15.02 19.77 23.24
CA GLY A 228 13.75 19.90 22.56
C GLY A 228 13.76 19.35 21.14
N ILE A 229 12.63 19.57 20.50
CA ILE A 229 12.36 19.05 19.15
C ILE A 229 11.77 20.17 18.31
N ILE A 230 12.23 20.28 17.06
CA ILE A 230 11.72 21.22 16.07
C ILE A 230 11.04 20.41 14.96
N LEU A 231 9.76 20.71 14.74
CA LEU A 231 8.94 20.20 13.65
C LEU A 231 8.51 21.37 12.76
N ASN A 232 9.24 21.59 11.68
CA ASN A 232 9.09 22.78 10.83
C ASN A 232 9.21 24.09 11.64
N ASP A 233 8.09 24.77 11.89
CA ASP A 233 8.01 26.00 12.68
C ASP A 233 7.58 25.77 14.14
N PHE A 234 7.13 24.56 14.47
CA PHE A 234 6.76 24.22 15.84
C PHE A 234 7.99 23.77 16.63
N ILE A 235 8.16 24.31 17.83
CA ILE A 235 9.26 23.96 18.73
C ILE A 235 8.66 23.41 20.02
N TYR A 236 8.95 22.15 20.30
CA TYR A 236 8.69 21.52 21.58
C TYR A 236 9.88 21.75 22.51
N LYS A 237 9.60 22.22 23.73
CA LYS A 237 10.60 22.44 24.77
C LYS A 237 10.46 21.36 25.83
N ALA A 238 11.56 20.64 26.09
CA ALA A 238 11.61 19.72 27.21
C ALA A 238 11.35 20.46 28.53
N GLN A 239 10.62 19.83 29.44
CA GLN A 239 10.30 20.41 30.73
C GLN A 239 11.54 20.37 31.63
N GLU A 240 11.83 21.46 32.32
CA GLU A 240 12.93 21.48 33.27
C GLU A 240 12.54 20.68 34.53
N SER A 241 13.39 19.73 34.92
CA SER A 241 13.30 19.07 36.23
C SER A 241 14.32 19.68 37.20
N MET A 242 14.02 19.66 38.50
CA MET A 242 14.95 20.20 39.52
C MET A 242 16.17 19.30 39.75
N ASP A 243 16.06 18.01 39.43
CA ASP A 243 17.01 16.97 39.86
C ASP A 243 17.85 16.40 38.70
N ARG A 244 17.55 16.80 37.46
CA ARG A 244 18.24 16.32 36.25
C ARG A 244 18.19 17.32 35.11
N SER A 245 19.15 17.21 34.18
CA SER A 245 19.06 17.88 32.88
C SER A 245 17.73 17.52 32.21
N PRO A 246 17.07 18.49 31.53
CA PRO A 246 15.88 18.18 30.74
C PRO A 246 16.23 17.09 29.73
N HIS A 247 15.31 16.17 29.46
CA HIS A 247 15.49 15.12 28.48
C HIS A 247 14.17 14.82 27.77
N VAL A 248 14.22 14.75 26.44
CA VAL A 248 13.07 14.47 25.60
C VAL A 248 13.44 13.47 24.52
N GLU A 249 12.62 12.44 24.41
CA GLU A 249 12.73 11.44 23.37
C GLU A 249 11.54 11.56 22.42
N PHE A 250 11.66 11.01 21.20
CA PHE A 250 10.53 10.95 20.30
C PHE A 250 10.50 9.69 19.47
N SER A 251 9.29 9.41 18.96
CA SER A 251 9.09 8.42 17.92
C SER A 251 8.13 8.97 16.88
N TYR A 252 8.29 8.51 15.64
CA TYR A 252 7.49 8.97 14.51
C TYR A 252 6.66 7.83 13.93
N ASP A 253 5.35 7.96 14.07
CA ASP A 253 4.38 7.13 13.39
C ASP A 253 4.18 7.66 11.96
N SER A 254 4.96 7.11 11.04
CA SER A 254 4.91 7.44 9.62
C SER A 254 3.57 7.09 8.95
N VAL A 255 2.80 6.17 9.53
CA VAL A 255 1.51 5.72 9.00
C VAL A 255 0.45 6.79 9.24
N ASN A 256 0.39 7.30 10.46
CA ASN A 256 -0.60 8.29 10.89
C ASN A 256 -0.10 9.73 10.80
N ASN A 257 1.19 9.91 10.48
CA ASN A 257 1.90 11.19 10.50
C ASN A 257 1.78 11.86 11.88
N ILE A 258 2.12 11.12 12.93
CA ILE A 258 2.09 11.57 14.33
C ILE A 258 3.50 11.46 14.90
N VAL A 259 3.95 12.50 15.59
CA VAL A 259 5.16 12.47 16.39
C VAL A 259 4.76 12.35 17.85
N PHE A 260 5.19 11.28 18.50
CA PHE A 260 5.05 11.10 19.94
C PHE A 260 6.30 11.65 20.60
N ILE A 261 6.11 12.63 21.48
CA ILE A 261 7.18 13.25 22.25
C ILE A 261 7.06 12.77 23.70
N TYR A 262 8.14 12.20 24.22
CA TYR A 262 8.25 11.66 25.57
C TYR A 262 9.16 12.58 26.40
N ASP A 263 8.53 13.47 27.16
CA ASP A 263 9.22 14.45 27.99
C ASP A 263 9.36 13.89 29.41
N GLU A 264 10.60 13.56 29.82
CA GLU A 264 10.89 12.93 31.12
C GLU A 264 10.60 13.93 32.25
N LEU A 265 9.65 13.58 33.13
CA LEU A 265 9.30 14.42 34.27
C LEU A 265 10.01 13.97 35.55
N GLU A 266 9.92 12.67 35.84
CA GLU A 266 10.43 12.05 37.06
C GLU A 266 10.93 10.63 36.75
N TRP A 267 11.99 10.20 37.43
CA TRP A 267 12.46 8.81 37.42
C TRP A 267 12.74 8.36 38.85
N ASP A 268 12.05 7.31 39.26
CA ASP A 268 12.33 6.63 40.51
C ASP A 268 13.34 5.51 40.27
N TYR A 269 14.57 5.73 40.74
CA TYR A 269 15.67 4.77 40.64
C TYR A 269 15.41 3.45 41.37
N GLU A 270 14.73 3.48 42.52
CA GLU A 270 14.53 2.29 43.35
C GLU A 270 13.49 1.34 42.75
N SER A 271 12.44 1.91 42.15
CA SER A 271 11.37 1.14 41.50
C SER A 271 11.55 0.97 39.99
N ASN A 272 12.50 1.69 39.39
CA ASN A 272 12.72 1.79 37.95
C ASN A 272 11.44 2.21 37.19
N ILE A 273 10.68 3.14 37.78
CA ILE A 273 9.47 3.72 37.21
C ILE A 273 9.82 5.09 36.64
N TYR A 274 9.45 5.30 35.38
CA TYR A 274 9.57 6.58 34.70
C TYR A 274 8.20 7.22 34.60
N LYS A 275 8.19 8.54 34.71
CA LYS A 275 7.00 9.37 34.48
C LYS A 275 7.29 10.32 33.33
N TYR A 276 6.51 10.18 32.26
CA TYR A 276 6.61 10.99 31.06
C TYR A 276 5.37 11.84 30.87
N LYS A 277 5.55 13.05 30.37
CA LYS A 277 4.49 13.74 29.64
C LYS A 277 4.60 13.33 28.17
N VAL A 278 3.59 12.62 27.69
CA VAL A 278 3.53 12.14 26.32
C VAL A 278 2.65 13.08 25.51
N SER A 279 3.24 13.73 24.50
CA SER A 279 2.54 14.65 23.62
C SER A 279 2.43 14.05 22.21
N GLU A 280 1.21 14.03 21.67
CA GLU A 280 0.95 13.66 20.29
C GLU A 280 0.95 14.92 19.43
N VAL A 281 1.90 15.03 18.51
CA VAL A 281 2.05 16.18 17.61
C VAL A 281 1.71 15.78 16.19
N LYS A 282 0.79 16.51 15.57
CA LYS A 282 0.39 16.33 14.17
C LYS A 282 0.14 17.69 13.53
N ASP A 283 0.55 17.84 12.28
CA ASP A 283 0.41 19.10 11.52
C ASP A 283 0.96 20.32 12.28
N ASN A 284 2.13 20.14 12.91
CA ASN A 284 2.85 21.14 13.72
C ASN A 284 2.06 21.64 14.96
N LYS A 285 1.15 20.82 15.51
CA LYS A 285 0.37 21.15 16.71
C LYS A 285 0.24 19.94 17.63
N VAL A 286 0.22 20.20 18.94
CA VAL A 286 -0.17 19.19 19.93
C VAL A 286 -1.65 18.91 19.75
N ILE A 287 -1.99 17.67 19.42
CA ILE A 287 -3.39 17.20 19.27
C ILE A 287 -3.90 16.48 20.51
N SER A 288 -2.98 15.98 21.34
CA SER A 288 -3.28 15.28 22.58
C SER A 288 -2.07 15.30 23.50
N GLU A 289 -2.32 15.28 24.81
CA GLU A 289 -1.28 15.17 25.83
C GLU A 289 -1.79 14.31 27.00
N GLY A 290 -0.87 13.61 27.65
CA GLY A 290 -1.18 12.84 28.85
C GLY A 290 0.05 12.47 29.66
N ILE A 291 -0.18 12.13 30.92
CA ILE A 291 0.86 11.59 31.80
C ILE A 291 0.91 10.08 31.66
N MET A 292 2.10 9.54 31.53
CA MET A 292 2.37 8.12 31.47
C MET A 292 3.35 7.76 32.57
N GLU A 293 3.04 6.71 33.33
CA GLU A 293 3.89 6.22 34.41
C GLU A 293 4.06 4.71 34.28
N GLY A 294 5.30 4.24 34.30
CA GLY A 294 5.57 2.81 34.21
C GLY A 294 7.04 2.47 33.97
N ASN A 295 7.31 1.17 33.87
CA ASN A 295 8.63 0.65 33.50
C ASN A 295 8.78 0.66 31.97
N ILE A 296 8.84 1.88 31.42
CA ILE A 296 8.89 2.13 29.97
C ILE A 296 10.34 2.19 29.48
N GLY A 297 11.32 2.12 30.40
CA GLY A 297 12.73 2.25 30.07
C GLY A 297 13.07 3.62 29.49
N TYR A 298 14.33 3.78 29.08
CA TYR A 298 14.90 5.07 28.72
C TYR A 298 14.64 5.47 27.25
N TYR A 299 14.25 4.53 26.36
CA TYR A 299 14.17 4.77 24.92
C TYR A 299 13.00 4.04 24.25
N PRO A 300 11.86 4.71 23.98
CA PRO A 300 10.82 4.14 23.14
C PRO A 300 11.32 4.11 21.69
N ASN A 301 11.85 2.96 21.26
CA ASN A 301 12.47 2.81 19.93
C ASN A 301 11.49 3.11 18.78
N GLU A 302 10.21 2.80 19.00
CA GLU A 302 9.15 2.98 18.01
C GLU A 302 7.80 3.06 18.73
N SER A 303 6.95 4.00 18.32
CA SER A 303 5.57 4.07 18.80
C SER A 303 4.64 4.34 17.65
N PHE A 304 3.45 3.77 17.71
CA PHE A 304 2.39 3.98 16.74
C PHE A 304 1.04 3.90 17.42
N LYS A 305 0.04 4.50 16.78
CA LYS A 305 -1.33 4.50 17.32
C LYS A 305 -2.28 3.83 16.36
N GLU A 306 -2.99 2.84 16.88
CA GLU A 306 -4.09 2.20 16.16
C GLU A 306 -5.38 2.60 16.90
N ASN A 307 -6.25 3.37 16.22
CA ASN A 307 -7.44 3.98 16.81
C ASN A 307 -7.15 4.76 18.11
N ASP A 308 -7.61 4.24 19.25
CA ASP A 308 -7.50 4.81 20.59
C ASP A 308 -6.36 4.21 21.42
N ILE A 309 -5.62 3.23 20.88
CA ILE A 309 -4.56 2.51 21.59
C ILE A 309 -3.20 2.95 21.06
N LEU A 310 -2.35 3.44 21.96
CA LEU A 310 -0.95 3.71 21.72
C LEU A 310 -0.15 2.44 22.00
N TYR A 311 0.68 2.05 21.03
CA TYR A 311 1.62 0.94 21.14
C TYR A 311 3.03 1.50 21.22
N ILE A 312 3.83 0.99 22.16
CA ILE A 312 5.22 1.42 22.38
C ILE A 312 6.12 0.18 22.38
N ASN A 313 7.13 0.16 21.52
CA ASN A 313 8.12 -0.89 21.46
C ASN A 313 9.21 -0.66 22.52
N LEU A 314 9.24 -1.56 23.51
CA LEU A 314 10.17 -1.54 24.65
C LEU A 314 11.27 -2.62 24.49
N GLY A 315 11.66 -2.91 23.25
CA GLY A 315 12.65 -3.93 22.91
C GLY A 315 12.02 -5.30 22.68
N MET A 316 11.93 -6.12 23.73
CA MET A 316 11.34 -7.48 23.65
C MET A 316 9.85 -7.51 23.97
N LYS A 317 9.23 -6.34 24.10
CA LYS A 317 7.84 -6.18 24.48
C LYS A 317 7.20 -5.05 23.69
N LEU A 318 5.94 -5.24 23.31
CA LEU A 318 5.11 -4.18 22.75
C LEU A 318 4.01 -3.82 23.77
N ALA A 319 4.18 -2.68 24.44
CA ALA A 319 3.28 -2.22 25.49
C ALA A 319 2.09 -1.45 24.92
N LYS A 320 0.90 -1.62 25.52
CA LYS A 320 -0.37 -1.04 25.09
C LYS A 320 -0.86 -0.01 26.11
N TYR A 321 -1.23 1.17 25.64
CA TYR A 321 -1.75 2.24 26.47
C TYR A 321 -3.00 2.88 25.86
N ARG A 322 -3.90 3.38 26.71
CA ARG A 322 -5.04 4.21 26.29
C ARG A 322 -5.06 5.49 27.09
N LEU A 323 -5.27 6.61 26.41
CA LEU A 323 -5.42 7.91 27.06
C LEU A 323 -6.86 8.08 27.61
N THR A 324 -6.98 8.20 28.93
CA THR A 324 -8.23 8.49 29.63
C THR A 324 -8.03 9.67 30.58
N ASN A 325 -8.80 10.75 30.42
CA ASN A 325 -8.76 11.92 31.32
C ASN A 325 -7.34 12.49 31.55
N GLY A 326 -6.49 12.52 30.51
CA GLY A 326 -5.12 13.05 30.60
C GLY A 326 -4.08 12.06 31.18
N ILE A 327 -4.44 10.79 31.37
CA ILE A 327 -3.55 9.74 31.86
C ILE A 327 -3.52 8.59 30.84
N TYR A 328 -2.32 8.10 30.50
CA TYR A 328 -2.15 6.90 29.69
C TYR A 328 -2.22 5.65 30.59
N ASP A 329 -3.36 4.96 30.56
CA ASP A 329 -3.60 3.72 31.29
C ASP A 329 -2.92 2.54 30.58
N PHE A 330 -2.12 1.75 31.30
CA PHE A 330 -1.53 0.52 30.79
C PHE A 330 -2.59 -0.58 30.60
N LEU A 331 -2.70 -1.10 29.39
CA LEU A 331 -3.68 -2.14 29.02
C LEU A 331 -3.07 -3.55 28.97
N GLY A 332 -1.75 -3.67 29.02
CA GLY A 332 -1.02 -4.93 28.88
C GLY A 332 0.11 -4.84 27.85
N GLU A 333 0.77 -5.97 27.62
CA GLU A 333 1.92 -6.06 26.72
C GLU A 333 1.85 -7.33 25.88
N ILE A 334 2.55 -7.33 24.75
CA ILE A 334 2.78 -8.49 23.90
C ILE A 334 4.25 -8.85 24.01
N GLU A 335 4.56 -10.11 24.32
CA GLU A 335 5.93 -10.60 24.31
C GLU A 335 6.39 -10.79 22.87
N LEU A 336 7.54 -10.20 22.53
CA LEU A 336 8.16 -10.35 21.23
C LEU A 336 9.16 -11.50 21.27
N TYR A 337 9.27 -12.24 20.17
CA TYR A 337 10.27 -13.29 20.02
C TYR A 337 11.63 -12.70 19.60
N SER A 338 11.60 -11.61 18.83
CA SER A 338 12.79 -10.91 18.35
C SER A 338 12.47 -9.42 18.23
N TYR A 339 13.49 -8.57 18.43
CA TYR A 339 13.37 -7.16 18.08
C TYR A 339 13.26 -7.02 16.57
N SER A 340 12.13 -6.48 16.11
CA SER A 340 11.83 -6.34 14.68
C SER A 340 11.51 -4.92 14.28
N GLU A 341 12.17 -4.42 13.24
CA GLU A 341 11.80 -3.17 12.55
C GLU A 341 10.77 -3.48 11.46
N SER A 342 9.63 -2.78 11.48
CA SER A 342 8.53 -2.98 10.53
C SER A 342 8.57 -1.96 9.40
N ILE A 343 8.76 -2.41 8.17
CA ILE A 343 8.73 -1.59 6.95
C ILE A 343 7.50 -2.02 6.14
N ASN A 344 6.35 -1.41 6.41
CA ASN A 344 5.09 -1.74 5.76
C ASN A 344 4.49 -0.54 5.01
N LYS A 345 4.52 -0.57 3.68
CA LYS A 345 3.87 0.44 2.81
C LYS A 345 2.53 -0.02 2.25
N PHE A 346 2.11 -1.26 2.54
CA PHE A 346 0.96 -1.91 1.93
C PHE A 346 -0.35 -1.55 2.62
N ASP A 347 -0.56 -2.05 3.83
CA ASP A 347 -1.83 -1.92 4.53
C ASP A 347 -1.73 -1.10 5.81
N LYS A 348 -0.59 -0.42 5.99
CA LYS A 348 -0.31 0.49 7.10
C LYS A 348 -0.46 -0.14 8.50
N SER A 349 -0.44 -1.47 8.59
CA SER A 349 -0.46 -2.20 9.87
C SER A 349 0.94 -2.37 10.45
N TYR A 350 1.04 -2.52 11.77
CA TYR A 350 2.30 -2.82 12.44
C TYR A 350 2.56 -4.31 12.46
N TRP A 351 3.65 -4.77 11.85
CA TRP A 351 4.05 -6.17 11.84
C TRP A 351 5.20 -6.43 12.80
N TYR A 352 5.14 -7.55 13.50
CA TYR A 352 6.11 -7.95 14.52
C TYR A 352 6.22 -9.48 14.60
N VAL A 353 7.25 -9.97 15.30
CA VAL A 353 7.35 -11.39 15.63
C VAL A 353 7.00 -11.60 17.10
N GLU A 354 5.85 -12.22 17.32
CA GLU A 354 5.29 -12.53 18.62
C GLU A 354 5.91 -13.81 19.21
N ASN A 355 6.12 -13.82 20.53
CA ASN A 355 6.47 -15.01 21.29
C ASN A 355 5.20 -15.63 21.90
N LYS A 356 4.84 -16.84 21.46
CA LYS A 356 3.77 -17.63 22.08
C LYS A 356 4.34 -18.93 22.62
N GLY A 357 4.62 -18.97 23.92
CA GLY A 357 5.12 -20.19 24.56
C GLY A 357 6.47 -20.66 24.01
N ASN A 358 7.39 -19.74 23.77
CA ASN A 358 8.72 -19.98 23.18
C ASN A 358 8.70 -20.39 21.70
N GLU A 359 7.61 -20.08 21.00
CA GLU A 359 7.49 -20.23 19.55
C GLU A 359 7.33 -18.86 18.89
N ALA A 360 7.97 -18.70 17.74
CA ALA A 360 7.95 -17.46 16.97
C ALA A 360 6.76 -17.43 16.01
N TYR A 361 5.94 -16.38 16.08
CA TYR A 361 4.84 -16.15 15.14
C TYR A 361 5.00 -14.79 14.47
N LEU A 362 4.92 -14.75 13.14
CA LEU A 362 4.73 -13.49 12.45
C LEU A 362 3.29 -13.03 12.72
N SER A 363 3.13 -11.84 13.28
CA SER A 363 1.85 -11.25 13.67
C SER A 363 1.75 -9.80 13.20
N LYS A 364 0.54 -9.26 13.14
CA LYS A 364 0.28 -7.84 12.86
C LYS A 364 -0.84 -7.25 13.71
N ILE A 365 -0.79 -5.95 13.94
CA ILE A 365 -1.87 -5.18 14.59
C ILE A 365 -2.61 -4.36 13.55
N LYS A 366 -3.93 -4.56 13.45
CA LYS A 366 -4.81 -3.78 12.56
C LYS A 366 -6.22 -3.69 13.13
N GLY A 367 -6.78 -2.48 13.19
CA GLY A 367 -8.10 -2.24 13.76
C GLY A 367 -8.21 -2.69 15.22
N ASN A 368 -7.14 -2.50 16.01
CA ASN A 368 -6.96 -2.98 17.39
C ASN A 368 -6.97 -4.52 17.54
N ASN A 369 -6.93 -5.29 16.45
CA ASN A 369 -6.85 -6.73 16.49
C ASN A 369 -5.40 -7.20 16.32
N GLU A 370 -4.97 -8.10 17.20
CA GLU A 370 -3.70 -8.83 17.10
C GLU A 370 -3.95 -10.08 16.24
N ILE A 371 -3.37 -10.12 15.04
CA ILE A 371 -3.62 -11.15 14.03
C ILE A 371 -2.33 -11.95 13.82
N SER A 372 -2.32 -13.21 14.25
CA SER A 372 -1.22 -14.13 13.93
C SER A 372 -1.35 -14.66 12.51
N ILE A 373 -0.25 -14.61 11.76
CA ILE A 373 -0.20 -14.90 10.32
C ILE A 373 0.37 -16.29 10.07
N ILE A 374 1.56 -16.57 10.59
CA ILE A 374 2.23 -17.87 10.42
C ILE A 374 3.22 -18.12 11.56
N LYS A 375 3.33 -19.39 11.96
CA LYS A 375 4.42 -19.87 12.82
C LYS A 375 5.73 -19.92 12.02
N LEU A 376 6.77 -19.28 12.54
CA LEU A 376 8.10 -19.28 11.95
C LEU A 376 8.95 -20.41 12.55
N ASP A 377 9.99 -20.82 11.82
CA ASP A 377 11.02 -21.70 12.35
C ASP A 377 11.88 -20.91 13.36
N SER A 378 11.60 -21.12 14.64
CA SER A 378 12.15 -20.36 15.76
C SER A 378 13.66 -20.57 15.93
N GLU A 379 14.21 -21.70 15.49
CA GLU A 379 15.67 -21.95 15.47
C GLU A 379 16.39 -21.08 14.44
N ARG A 380 15.63 -20.50 13.50
CA ARG A 380 16.16 -19.70 12.39
C ARG A 380 15.93 -18.20 12.53
N ILE A 381 15.29 -17.75 13.61
CA ILE A 381 15.15 -16.32 13.92
C ILE A 381 16.20 -15.93 14.96
N ILE A 382 16.99 -14.91 14.64
CA ILE A 382 17.96 -14.30 15.54
C ILE A 382 17.26 -13.16 16.29
N ASN A 383 17.55 -13.02 17.58
CA ASN A 383 16.82 -12.10 18.47
C ASN A 383 17.10 -10.62 18.24
N ASN A 384 18.10 -10.27 17.44
CA ASN A 384 18.52 -8.88 17.18
C ASN A 384 18.67 -8.69 15.67
N ASP A 385 18.22 -7.56 15.14
CA ASP A 385 18.33 -7.13 13.73
C ASP A 385 17.41 -7.83 12.72
N LEU A 386 16.18 -8.17 13.13
CA LEU A 386 15.16 -8.61 12.18
C LEU A 386 14.48 -7.40 11.51
N LYS A 387 14.54 -7.32 10.19
CA LYS A 387 13.68 -6.40 9.42
C LYS A 387 12.52 -7.16 8.79
N ILE A 388 11.31 -6.67 9.00
CA ILE A 388 10.08 -7.17 8.37
C ILE A 388 9.69 -6.19 7.27
N ILE A 389 9.85 -6.60 6.02
CA ILE A 389 9.51 -5.80 4.86
C ILE A 389 8.23 -6.38 4.27
N VAL A 390 7.15 -5.59 4.30
CA VAL A 390 5.81 -6.00 3.84
C VAL A 390 5.50 -5.29 2.54
N TYR A 391 5.51 -6.05 1.44
CA TYR A 391 5.11 -5.55 0.13
C TYR A 391 3.61 -5.67 -0.10
N ASP A 392 3.04 -6.80 0.30
CA ASP A 392 1.61 -7.07 0.34
C ASP A 392 1.32 -8.26 1.29
N ASN A 393 0.05 -8.70 1.36
CA ASN A 393 -0.35 -9.84 2.21
C ASN A 393 0.26 -11.18 1.77
N ASP A 394 0.80 -11.29 0.57
CA ASP A 394 1.31 -12.52 -0.06
C ASP A 394 2.83 -12.48 -0.25
N ASN A 395 3.51 -11.38 0.09
CA ASN A 395 4.94 -11.16 -0.15
C ASN A 395 5.56 -10.40 1.01
N ILE A 396 5.97 -11.15 2.04
CA ILE A 396 6.61 -10.59 3.23
C ILE A 396 8.04 -11.13 3.30
N LEU A 397 8.99 -10.24 3.50
CA LEU A 397 10.41 -10.56 3.60
C LEU A 397 10.92 -10.28 5.01
N LEU A 398 11.50 -11.30 5.62
CA LEU A 398 12.21 -11.23 6.89
C LEU A 398 13.71 -11.26 6.58
N LYS A 399 14.40 -10.13 6.75
CA LYS A 399 15.84 -9.98 6.50
C LYS A 399 16.60 -9.97 7.82
N GLN A 400 17.68 -10.74 7.90
CA GLN A 400 18.61 -10.82 9.03
C GLN A 400 20.05 -10.93 8.50
N TYR A 401 21.04 -10.89 9.40
CA TYR A 401 22.43 -11.09 9.00
C TYR A 401 22.65 -12.49 8.39
N ASN A 402 23.18 -12.54 7.16
CA ASN A 402 23.45 -13.77 6.38
C ASN A 402 22.25 -14.74 6.26
N ARG A 403 21.02 -14.24 6.40
CA ARG A 403 19.80 -15.03 6.30
C ARG A 403 18.62 -14.20 5.85
N PHE A 404 17.73 -14.82 5.10
CA PHE A 404 16.41 -14.26 4.87
C PHE A 404 15.33 -15.34 4.78
N THR A 405 14.11 -14.94 5.09
CA THR A 405 12.89 -15.75 4.91
C THR A 405 11.90 -14.97 4.08
N ILE A 406 11.38 -15.59 3.02
CA ILE A 406 10.25 -15.05 2.27
C ILE A 406 9.01 -15.82 2.69
N VAL A 407 8.01 -15.11 3.17
CA VAL A 407 6.70 -15.63 3.52
C VAL A 407 5.75 -15.30 2.37
N GLN A 408 5.19 -16.33 1.76
CA GLN A 408 4.19 -16.19 0.70
C GLN A 408 2.93 -16.97 1.01
N ASN A 409 1.79 -16.51 0.53
CA ASN A 409 0.53 -17.21 0.69
C ASN A 409 0.47 -18.40 -0.31
N LYS A 410 0.11 -19.59 0.17
CA LYS A 410 0.00 -20.84 -0.60
C LYS A 410 -1.10 -20.82 -1.64
N ASN A 411 -2.03 -19.87 -1.57
CA ASN A 411 -3.06 -19.70 -2.59
C ASN A 411 -2.51 -19.18 -3.94
N ASN A 412 -1.18 -19.06 -4.07
CA ASN A 412 -0.48 -18.64 -5.28
C ASN A 412 0.50 -19.69 -5.84
N VAL A 413 0.13 -20.96 -6.07
CA VAL A 413 0.95 -21.81 -6.95
C VAL A 413 0.14 -22.84 -7.74
N THR A 414 0.17 -22.72 -9.06
CA THR A 414 0.36 -23.88 -9.92
C THR A 414 1.64 -23.64 -10.72
N PRO A 415 2.69 -24.45 -10.59
CA PRO A 415 3.89 -24.33 -11.42
C PRO A 415 3.55 -24.79 -12.85
N THR A 416 3.74 -23.92 -13.84
CA THR A 416 3.95 -24.38 -15.22
C THR A 416 5.23 -25.21 -15.28
N ILE A 417 5.08 -26.50 -15.58
CA ILE A 417 6.20 -27.34 -16.02
C ILE A 417 6.67 -26.78 -17.38
N PRO A 418 7.97 -26.50 -17.59
CA PRO A 418 8.46 -26.11 -18.91
C PRO A 418 8.25 -27.29 -19.87
N GLY A 419 7.39 -27.13 -20.86
CA GLY A 419 7.26 -28.10 -21.94
C GLY A 419 8.53 -28.10 -22.79
N GLU A 420 9.11 -29.28 -23.01
CA GLU A 420 10.00 -29.51 -24.15
C GLU A 420 9.26 -29.12 -25.45
N PRO A 421 9.99 -28.64 -26.47
CA PRO A 421 9.39 -28.14 -27.70
C PRO A 421 8.71 -29.29 -28.47
N THR A 422 7.38 -29.27 -28.57
CA THR A 422 6.65 -30.23 -29.41
C THR A 422 6.48 -29.72 -30.83
N THR A 423 7.01 -30.51 -31.77
CA THR A 423 6.67 -30.57 -33.19
C THR A 423 5.14 -30.66 -33.39
N PRO A 424 4.55 -30.01 -34.41
CA PRO A 424 3.11 -29.79 -34.48
C PRO A 424 2.33 -31.03 -34.92
N GLU A 425 1.19 -31.30 -34.26
CA GLU A 425 0.18 -32.26 -34.72
C GLU A 425 -1.22 -31.64 -34.77
N LYS A 426 -2.01 -32.16 -35.72
CA LYS A 426 -3.25 -31.62 -36.32
C LYS A 426 -4.48 -31.61 -35.39
N PRO A 427 -5.55 -30.88 -35.76
CA PRO A 427 -6.71 -30.62 -34.91
C PRO A 427 -7.72 -31.79 -34.89
N GLY A 428 -8.30 -32.04 -33.71
CA GLY A 428 -9.43 -32.95 -33.52
C GLY A 428 -10.15 -32.72 -32.17
N ASP A 429 -11.38 -32.23 -32.28
CA ASP A 429 -12.57 -32.31 -31.42
C ASP A 429 -12.57 -31.96 -29.91
N ASN A 430 -13.52 -31.07 -29.57
CA ASN A 430 -13.93 -30.72 -28.20
C ASN A 430 -14.81 -31.83 -27.61
N GLU A 431 -14.44 -32.36 -26.46
CA GLU A 431 -15.38 -32.96 -25.50
C GLU A 431 -15.01 -32.54 -24.07
N ASN A 432 -16.04 -32.28 -23.25
CA ASN A 432 -16.08 -31.93 -21.82
C ASN A 432 -16.31 -30.45 -21.45
N ASN A 433 -17.58 -30.01 -21.51
CA ASN A 433 -18.08 -28.98 -20.59
C ASN A 433 -19.58 -29.24 -20.27
N GLU A 434 -19.86 -30.21 -19.38
CA GLU A 434 -21.23 -30.64 -19.05
C GLU A 434 -22.06 -29.61 -18.24
N ASN A 435 -21.48 -28.47 -17.83
CA ASN A 435 -22.11 -27.49 -16.92
C ASN A 435 -22.61 -26.19 -17.59
N VAL A 436 -22.39 -26.04 -18.89
CA VAL A 436 -22.76 -24.83 -19.65
C VAL A 436 -23.72 -25.20 -20.79
N VAL A 437 -24.93 -24.65 -20.76
CA VAL A 437 -25.94 -24.82 -21.82
C VAL A 437 -26.01 -23.54 -22.64
N ILE A 438 -25.67 -23.61 -23.93
CA ILE A 438 -25.73 -22.47 -24.84
C ILE A 438 -27.02 -22.56 -25.67
N ARG A 439 -27.86 -21.52 -25.61
CA ARG A 439 -29.06 -21.37 -26.43
C ARG A 439 -28.86 -20.21 -27.41
N PRO A 440 -28.55 -20.50 -28.69
CA PRO A 440 -28.49 -19.47 -29.72
C PRO A 440 -29.91 -19.05 -30.16
N SER A 441 -30.09 -17.75 -30.37
CA SER A 441 -31.20 -17.12 -31.08
C SER A 441 -30.59 -16.15 -32.12
N ASP A 442 -31.34 -15.85 -33.19
CA ASP A 442 -30.81 -15.12 -34.36
C ASP A 442 -30.03 -13.82 -34.03
N ASP A 443 -30.39 -13.10 -32.96
CA ASP A 443 -29.75 -11.84 -32.53
C ASP A 443 -29.12 -11.88 -31.12
N LYS A 444 -29.25 -12.98 -30.39
CA LYS A 444 -28.90 -13.08 -28.96
C LYS A 444 -28.47 -14.49 -28.57
N VAL A 445 -27.39 -14.60 -27.81
CA VAL A 445 -26.93 -15.88 -27.25
C VAL A 445 -27.07 -15.86 -25.75
N ILE A 446 -27.69 -16.91 -25.21
CA ILE A 446 -27.81 -17.11 -23.75
C ILE A 446 -26.96 -18.32 -23.37
N ALA A 447 -25.96 -18.11 -22.52
CA ALA A 447 -25.17 -19.18 -21.89
C ALA A 447 -25.64 -19.35 -20.45
N GLU A 448 -26.35 -20.44 -20.16
CA GLU A 448 -26.77 -20.80 -18.81
C GLU A 448 -25.68 -21.63 -18.13
N VAL A 449 -25.20 -21.17 -16.97
CA VAL A 449 -24.20 -21.84 -16.14
C VAL A 449 -24.89 -22.34 -14.88
N SER A 450 -25.08 -23.66 -14.80
CA SER A 450 -25.85 -24.26 -13.71
C SER A 450 -25.05 -24.55 -12.44
N LYS A 451 -23.72 -24.65 -12.56
CA LYS A 451 -22.80 -24.93 -11.46
C LYS A 451 -21.51 -24.16 -11.64
N ILE A 452 -20.96 -23.66 -10.53
CA ILE A 452 -19.72 -22.88 -10.51
C ILE A 452 -18.77 -23.52 -9.51
N ASN A 453 -17.56 -23.84 -9.96
CA ASN A 453 -16.47 -24.22 -9.06
C ASN A 453 -16.06 -22.96 -8.28
N SER A 454 -16.55 -22.85 -7.05
CA SER A 454 -16.54 -21.61 -6.28
C SER A 454 -15.13 -21.06 -6.00
N ASN A 455 -14.07 -21.88 -6.08
CA ASN A 455 -12.69 -21.49 -5.76
C ASN A 455 -11.72 -21.63 -6.93
N GLU A 456 -12.22 -21.92 -8.13
CA GLU A 456 -11.40 -22.13 -9.32
C GLU A 456 -11.76 -21.12 -10.43
N LYS A 457 -11.00 -21.17 -11.51
CA LYS A 457 -11.34 -20.50 -12.76
C LYS A 457 -12.43 -21.28 -13.47
N ASN A 458 -13.55 -20.63 -13.72
CA ASN A 458 -14.69 -21.20 -14.42
C ASN A 458 -14.66 -20.77 -15.88
N GLU A 459 -14.27 -21.67 -16.78
CA GLU A 459 -14.18 -21.40 -18.21
C GLU A 459 -15.55 -21.49 -18.87
N ILE A 460 -16.01 -20.36 -19.41
CA ILE A 460 -17.29 -20.22 -20.13
C ILE A 460 -16.96 -19.83 -21.57
N ALA A 461 -16.85 -20.83 -22.44
CA ALA A 461 -16.55 -20.63 -23.85
C ALA A 461 -17.82 -20.60 -24.69
N ILE A 462 -18.13 -19.44 -25.26
CA ILE A 462 -19.27 -19.19 -26.12
C ILE A 462 -18.76 -19.14 -27.55
N LYS A 463 -19.02 -20.22 -28.30
CA LYS A 463 -18.64 -20.37 -29.70
C LYS A 463 -19.90 -20.35 -30.56
N THR A 464 -20.00 -19.40 -31.46
CA THR A 464 -21.09 -19.27 -32.45
C THR A 464 -20.52 -19.14 -33.85
N GLU A 465 -21.35 -19.46 -34.84
CA GLU A 465 -20.93 -19.43 -36.26
C GLU A 465 -20.87 -18.01 -36.85
N SER A 466 -21.54 -17.03 -36.22
CA SER A 466 -21.59 -15.62 -36.62
C SER A 466 -21.06 -14.67 -35.53
N GLU A 467 -20.70 -13.43 -35.91
CA GLU A 467 -20.40 -12.34 -34.96
C GLU A 467 -21.65 -12.03 -34.12
N VAL A 468 -21.64 -12.45 -32.85
CA VAL A 468 -22.74 -12.22 -31.92
C VAL A 468 -22.60 -10.85 -31.29
N LYS A 469 -23.67 -10.06 -31.39
CA LYS A 469 -23.72 -8.70 -30.84
C LYS A 469 -24.28 -8.64 -29.42
N ASN A 470 -25.05 -9.64 -28.99
CA ASN A 470 -25.68 -9.65 -27.66
C ASN A 470 -25.49 -11.01 -27.00
N VAL A 471 -24.72 -11.04 -25.92
CA VAL A 471 -24.45 -12.25 -25.14
C VAL A 471 -24.93 -12.06 -23.71
N GLU A 472 -25.71 -13.01 -23.21
CA GLU A 472 -26.08 -13.09 -21.80
C GLU A 472 -25.51 -14.36 -21.16
N VAL A 473 -24.72 -14.20 -20.12
CA VAL A 473 -24.25 -15.30 -19.26
C VAL A 473 -25.12 -15.32 -18.01
N VAL A 474 -25.94 -16.36 -17.87
CA VAL A 474 -26.88 -16.52 -16.76
C VAL A 474 -26.33 -17.53 -15.76
N LEU A 475 -25.95 -17.05 -14.59
CA LEU A 475 -25.32 -17.80 -13.51
C LEU A 475 -26.39 -18.22 -12.50
N LYS A 476 -26.68 -19.52 -12.42
CA LYS A 476 -27.73 -20.06 -11.52
C LYS A 476 -27.21 -20.46 -10.14
N ASP A 477 -25.89 -20.66 -9.98
CA ASP A 477 -25.28 -21.12 -8.73
C ASP A 477 -25.00 -19.96 -7.76
N ILE A 478 -26.07 -19.41 -7.17
CA ILE A 478 -25.99 -18.23 -6.29
C ILE A 478 -25.12 -18.47 -5.05
N GLU A 479 -25.12 -19.67 -4.49
CA GLU A 479 -24.31 -19.97 -3.30
C GLU A 479 -22.82 -19.94 -3.64
N ALA A 480 -22.42 -20.49 -4.79
CA ALA A 480 -21.05 -20.37 -5.27
C ALA A 480 -20.66 -18.90 -5.54
N LEU A 481 -21.57 -18.06 -6.02
CA LEU A 481 -21.31 -16.62 -6.20
C LEU A 481 -21.16 -15.86 -4.87
N LYS A 482 -21.90 -16.25 -3.81
CA LYS A 482 -21.84 -15.61 -2.50
C LYS A 482 -20.55 -15.91 -1.74
N SER A 483 -20.09 -17.16 -1.77
CA SER A 483 -18.96 -17.61 -0.96
C SER A 483 -17.69 -17.91 -1.76
N GLY A 484 -17.78 -17.88 -3.09
CA GLY A 484 -16.69 -18.25 -3.97
C GLY A 484 -15.58 -17.20 -4.05
N LYS A 485 -14.34 -17.69 -4.14
CA LYS A 485 -13.13 -16.89 -4.38
C LYS A 485 -12.54 -17.08 -5.78
N GLY A 486 -13.18 -17.91 -6.61
CA GLY A 486 -12.80 -18.18 -7.98
C GLY A 486 -13.09 -17.01 -8.93
N SER A 487 -13.06 -17.28 -10.23
CA SER A 487 -13.44 -16.30 -11.25
C SER A 487 -14.24 -16.92 -12.38
N LEU A 488 -14.94 -16.07 -13.13
CA LEU A 488 -15.60 -16.41 -14.39
C LEU A 488 -14.69 -15.93 -15.53
N ASN A 489 -14.20 -16.87 -16.32
CA ASN A 489 -13.46 -16.59 -17.54
C ASN A 489 -14.40 -16.79 -18.72
N ILE A 490 -15.01 -15.70 -19.16
CA ILE A 490 -15.97 -15.70 -20.26
C ILE A 490 -15.21 -15.41 -21.55
N SER A 491 -15.34 -16.28 -22.55
CA SER A 491 -14.79 -16.05 -23.89
C SER A 491 -15.90 -16.12 -24.93
N VAL A 492 -15.97 -15.11 -25.80
CA VAL A 492 -16.95 -15.04 -26.90
C VAL A 492 -16.17 -15.07 -28.21
N ASN A 493 -16.33 -16.14 -28.99
CA ASN A 493 -15.70 -16.35 -30.31
C ASN A 493 -14.19 -16.03 -30.41
N ASN A 494 -13.48 -16.09 -29.28
CA ASN A 494 -12.11 -15.58 -29.12
C ASN A 494 -11.92 -14.08 -29.47
N SER A 495 -13.00 -13.35 -29.79
CA SER A 495 -12.97 -11.90 -30.07
C SER A 495 -13.05 -11.07 -28.80
N MET A 496 -13.61 -11.63 -27.72
CA MET A 496 -13.64 -11.00 -26.41
C MET A 496 -13.36 -12.03 -25.33
N LYS A 497 -12.56 -11.64 -24.34
CA LYS A 497 -12.39 -12.39 -23.09
C LYS A 497 -12.61 -11.46 -21.91
N MET A 498 -13.24 -11.99 -20.87
CA MET A 498 -13.47 -11.29 -19.62
C MET A 498 -13.11 -12.22 -18.47
N ASN A 499 -12.26 -11.75 -17.58
CA ASN A 499 -12.00 -12.39 -16.30
C ASN A 499 -12.69 -11.57 -15.20
N LEU A 500 -13.78 -12.12 -14.65
CA LEU A 500 -14.56 -11.53 -13.57
C LEU A 500 -14.39 -12.37 -12.29
N PRO A 501 -13.54 -11.95 -11.33
CA PRO A 501 -13.51 -12.55 -10.00
C PRO A 501 -14.89 -12.56 -9.33
N LEU A 502 -15.28 -13.68 -8.72
CA LEU A 502 -16.59 -13.82 -8.07
C LEU A 502 -16.78 -12.80 -6.94
N SER A 503 -15.69 -12.44 -6.26
CA SER A 503 -15.67 -11.44 -5.18
C SER A 503 -16.04 -10.02 -5.63
N LEU A 504 -16.03 -9.72 -6.93
CA LEU A 504 -16.47 -8.42 -7.44
C LEU A 504 -17.98 -8.24 -7.32
N ILE A 505 -18.73 -9.35 -7.27
CA ILE A 505 -20.18 -9.36 -7.07
C ILE A 505 -20.44 -9.32 -5.56
N ASP A 506 -21.09 -8.26 -5.08
CA ASP A 506 -21.35 -8.10 -3.66
C ASP A 506 -22.31 -9.19 -3.14
N SER A 507 -21.81 -10.05 -2.25
CA SER A 507 -22.57 -11.15 -1.66
C SER A 507 -23.79 -10.67 -0.87
N GLU A 508 -23.77 -9.45 -0.35
CA GLU A 508 -24.92 -8.83 0.33
C GLU A 508 -26.08 -8.59 -0.65
N LEU A 509 -25.78 -8.28 -1.91
CA LEU A 509 -26.78 -8.10 -2.97
C LEU A 509 -27.34 -9.43 -3.50
N LEU A 510 -26.70 -10.56 -3.20
CA LEU A 510 -27.13 -11.88 -3.66
C LEU A 510 -28.16 -12.55 -2.74
N GLN A 511 -28.53 -11.91 -1.62
CA GLN A 511 -29.58 -12.44 -0.75
C GLN A 511 -30.93 -12.43 -1.48
N GLY A 512 -31.56 -13.60 -1.61
CA GLY A 512 -32.82 -13.76 -2.35
C GLY A 512 -32.71 -13.72 -3.87
N ALA A 513 -31.50 -13.74 -4.44
CA ALA A 513 -31.29 -13.81 -5.88
C ALA A 513 -31.75 -15.17 -6.44
N SER A 514 -32.44 -15.14 -7.59
CA SER A 514 -32.75 -16.33 -8.38
C SER A 514 -31.60 -16.71 -9.31
N ASP A 515 -30.93 -15.70 -9.88
CA ASP A 515 -29.75 -15.83 -10.73
C ASP A 515 -29.05 -14.48 -10.91
N VAL A 516 -27.84 -14.52 -11.48
CA VAL A 516 -27.09 -13.34 -11.90
C VAL A 516 -26.87 -13.39 -13.40
N THR A 517 -27.18 -12.30 -14.10
CA THR A 517 -26.97 -12.16 -15.54
C THR A 517 -25.86 -11.17 -15.83
N ILE A 518 -24.86 -11.59 -16.60
CA ILE A 518 -23.84 -10.71 -17.19
C ILE A 518 -24.21 -10.50 -18.66
N LYS A 519 -24.47 -9.26 -19.05
CA LYS A 519 -24.73 -8.89 -20.45
C LYS A 519 -23.45 -8.33 -21.07
N LEU A 520 -23.14 -8.81 -22.26
CA LEU A 520 -22.03 -8.35 -23.08
C LEU A 520 -22.58 -8.00 -24.45
N ASP A 521 -22.91 -6.72 -24.62
CA ASP A 521 -23.55 -6.22 -25.83
C ASP A 521 -22.57 -5.35 -26.64
N ILE A 522 -22.68 -5.39 -27.96
CA ILE A 522 -21.89 -4.62 -28.92
C ILE A 522 -22.85 -3.80 -29.77
N LEU A 523 -22.82 -2.48 -29.55
CA LEU A 523 -23.62 -1.52 -30.29
C LEU A 523 -22.78 -0.87 -31.39
N GLU A 524 -23.16 -1.07 -32.65
CA GLU A 524 -22.54 -0.43 -33.80
C GLU A 524 -23.31 0.83 -34.21
N ASN A 525 -22.63 1.81 -34.80
CA ASN A 525 -23.24 3.05 -35.29
C ASN A 525 -23.98 3.86 -34.19
N SER A 526 -23.45 3.83 -32.97
CA SER A 526 -24.01 4.58 -31.85
C SER A 526 -23.72 6.09 -31.99
N ASP A 527 -24.71 6.93 -31.65
CA ASP A 527 -24.53 8.40 -31.57
C ASP A 527 -23.43 8.82 -30.59
N ILE A 528 -23.08 7.95 -29.63
CA ILE A 528 -21.95 8.14 -28.70
C ILE A 528 -20.63 8.37 -29.46
N LEU A 529 -20.47 7.74 -30.62
CA LEU A 529 -19.24 7.76 -31.41
C LEU A 529 -19.19 8.89 -32.44
N LYS A 530 -20.23 9.71 -32.52
CA LYS A 530 -20.34 10.75 -33.55
C LYS A 530 -19.20 11.76 -33.41
N ASP A 531 -18.61 12.09 -34.55
CA ASP A 531 -17.48 13.03 -34.66
C ASP A 531 -16.22 12.61 -33.86
N LYS A 532 -16.04 11.30 -33.59
CA LYS A 532 -14.86 10.71 -32.93
C LYS A 532 -14.06 9.82 -33.89
N ASN A 533 -12.74 9.87 -33.77
CA ASN A 533 -11.86 8.86 -34.36
C ASN A 533 -11.84 7.63 -33.44
N ALA A 534 -12.83 6.76 -33.62
CA ALA A 534 -13.05 5.60 -32.76
C ALA A 534 -13.39 4.35 -33.56
N VAL A 535 -13.19 3.18 -32.95
CA VAL A 535 -13.76 1.93 -33.43
C VAL A 535 -15.28 2.07 -33.45
N ASN A 536 -15.95 1.68 -34.54
CA ASN A 536 -17.41 1.80 -34.70
C ASN A 536 -18.21 0.77 -33.87
N LYS A 537 -17.79 0.54 -32.62
CA LYS A 537 -18.38 -0.40 -31.67
C LYS A 537 -18.34 0.22 -30.28
N VAL A 538 -19.47 0.20 -29.59
CA VAL A 538 -19.59 0.47 -28.15
C VAL A 538 -19.80 -0.86 -27.45
N PHE A 539 -18.93 -1.18 -26.51
CA PHE A 539 -19.00 -2.39 -25.70
C PHE A 539 -19.80 -2.08 -24.44
N ASP A 540 -21.03 -2.57 -24.35
CA ASP A 540 -21.97 -2.30 -23.26
C ASP A 540 -22.05 -3.53 -22.34
N PHE A 541 -21.43 -3.40 -21.17
CA PHE A 541 -21.40 -4.45 -20.16
C PHE A 541 -22.36 -4.12 -19.03
N ASN A 542 -23.16 -5.12 -18.61
CA ASN A 542 -24.09 -4.97 -17.48
C ASN A 542 -24.06 -6.20 -16.58
N LEU A 543 -24.17 -5.97 -15.27
CA LEU A 543 -24.35 -7.02 -14.25
C LEU A 543 -25.73 -6.84 -13.62
N ILE A 544 -26.56 -7.88 -13.67
CA ILE A 544 -27.95 -7.82 -13.21
C ILE A 544 -28.20 -8.96 -12.24
N ILE A 545 -28.68 -8.65 -11.04
CA ILE A 545 -29.13 -9.63 -10.06
C ILE A 545 -30.65 -9.75 -10.20
N ASN A 546 -31.13 -10.94 -10.58
CA ASN A 546 -32.55 -11.22 -10.74
C ASN A 546 -33.13 -11.80 -9.44
N ARG A 547 -34.33 -11.36 -9.06
CA ARG A 547 -35.07 -11.81 -7.87
C ARG A 547 -36.55 -11.98 -8.24
N GLU A 548 -37.31 -12.65 -7.37
CA GLU A 548 -38.77 -12.78 -7.55
C GLU A 548 -39.48 -11.41 -7.50
N ASP A 549 -38.97 -10.45 -6.74
CA ASP A 549 -39.55 -9.12 -6.52
C ASP A 549 -39.01 -8.03 -7.48
N GLY A 550 -38.05 -8.36 -8.35
CA GLY A 550 -37.51 -7.41 -9.33
C GLY A 550 -36.07 -7.71 -9.77
N GLN A 551 -35.42 -6.71 -10.37
CA GLN A 551 -34.04 -6.78 -10.85
C GLN A 551 -33.20 -5.65 -10.25
N VAL A 552 -31.95 -5.93 -9.92
CA VAL A 552 -30.97 -4.94 -9.45
C VAL A 552 -29.82 -4.87 -10.45
N ASN A 553 -29.62 -3.71 -11.08
CA ASN A 553 -28.46 -3.45 -11.92
C ASN A 553 -27.28 -3.02 -11.04
N VAL A 554 -26.18 -3.76 -11.11
CA VAL A 554 -24.95 -3.49 -10.37
C VAL A 554 -23.99 -2.79 -11.31
N HIS A 555 -23.80 -1.49 -11.06
CA HIS A 555 -22.88 -0.67 -11.84
C HIS A 555 -21.44 -0.83 -11.31
N ASN A 556 -21.21 -0.49 -10.04
CA ASN A 556 -19.89 -0.60 -9.40
C ASN A 556 -19.69 -1.98 -8.77
N PHE A 557 -18.48 -2.52 -8.89
CA PHE A 557 -18.09 -3.71 -8.13
C PHE A 557 -17.82 -3.38 -6.66
N LYS A 558 -17.81 -4.40 -5.80
CA LYS A 558 -17.52 -4.24 -4.37
C LYS A 558 -16.11 -3.71 -4.13
N ASP A 559 -15.10 -4.48 -4.54
CA ASP A 559 -13.68 -4.15 -4.42
C ASP A 559 -12.85 -4.93 -5.45
N GLY A 560 -12.11 -4.25 -6.32
CA GLY A 560 -11.20 -4.85 -7.30
C GLY A 560 -11.50 -4.48 -8.75
N LEU A 561 -10.86 -5.20 -9.69
CA LEU A 561 -10.94 -4.92 -11.13
C LEU A 561 -11.27 -6.20 -11.90
N ALA A 562 -12.20 -6.10 -12.85
CA ALA A 562 -12.36 -7.06 -13.93
C ALA A 562 -11.36 -6.75 -15.04
N GLU A 563 -10.82 -7.77 -15.69
CA GLU A 563 -9.97 -7.60 -16.87
C GLU A 563 -10.74 -7.99 -18.13
N VAL A 564 -10.68 -7.14 -19.15
CA VAL A 564 -11.36 -7.33 -20.43
C VAL A 564 -10.33 -7.26 -21.55
N GLU A 565 -10.37 -8.24 -22.43
CA GLU A 565 -9.58 -8.33 -23.66
C GLU A 565 -10.54 -8.32 -24.85
N ILE A 566 -10.27 -7.45 -25.82
CA ILE A 566 -11.03 -7.30 -27.07
C ILE A 566 -10.06 -7.45 -28.23
N LEU A 567 -10.33 -8.38 -29.13
CA LEU A 567 -9.62 -8.55 -30.39
C LEU A 567 -10.40 -7.84 -31.50
N LEU A 568 -9.78 -6.80 -32.05
CA LEU A 568 -10.34 -6.00 -33.14
C LEU A 568 -10.00 -6.62 -34.50
N SER A 569 -10.92 -6.52 -35.46
CA SER A 569 -10.61 -6.88 -36.85
C SER A 569 -9.78 -5.78 -37.53
N ASP A 570 -9.09 -6.10 -38.63
CA ASP A 570 -8.39 -5.07 -39.41
C ASP A 570 -9.35 -3.99 -39.94
N LYS A 571 -10.62 -4.36 -40.19
CA LYS A 571 -11.68 -3.44 -40.58
C LYS A 571 -12.08 -2.50 -39.44
N ASP A 572 -12.09 -2.98 -38.20
CA ASP A 572 -12.39 -2.14 -37.01
C ASP A 572 -11.33 -1.06 -36.79
N LEU A 573 -10.10 -1.30 -37.27
CA LEU A 573 -8.94 -0.42 -37.12
C LEU A 573 -8.68 0.45 -38.36
N GLU A 574 -9.51 0.32 -39.40
CA GLU A 574 -9.33 1.05 -40.65
C GLU A 574 -9.43 2.56 -40.42
N GLY A 575 -8.38 3.29 -40.80
CA GLY A 575 -8.31 4.75 -40.63
C GLY A 575 -7.92 5.23 -39.23
N LEU A 576 -7.65 4.32 -38.28
CA LEU A 576 -7.20 4.66 -36.93
C LEU A 576 -5.69 4.46 -36.76
N ASN A 577 -5.08 5.31 -35.94
CA ASN A 577 -3.69 5.20 -35.50
C ASN A 577 -3.60 4.27 -34.28
N LYS A 578 -3.10 3.05 -34.52
CA LYS A 578 -2.96 1.99 -33.51
C LYS A 578 -2.14 2.42 -32.28
N ASP A 579 -1.13 3.26 -32.46
CA ASP A 579 -0.25 3.74 -31.38
C ASP A 579 -0.94 4.76 -30.45
N LYS A 580 -2.10 5.29 -30.87
CA LYS A 580 -2.88 6.25 -30.09
C LYS A 580 -4.15 5.65 -29.50
N LEU A 581 -4.41 4.35 -29.67
CA LEU A 581 -5.65 3.75 -29.18
C LEU A 581 -5.67 3.67 -27.65
N VAL A 582 -6.78 4.09 -27.07
CA VAL A 582 -7.07 3.98 -25.65
C VAL A 582 -8.55 3.65 -25.46
N VAL A 583 -8.87 2.91 -24.40
CA VAL A 583 -10.24 2.63 -23.98
C VAL A 583 -10.75 3.82 -23.17
N TYR A 584 -11.96 4.27 -23.46
CA TYR A 584 -12.70 5.25 -22.68
C TYR A 584 -13.93 4.60 -22.03
N TYR A 585 -14.11 4.82 -20.74
CA TYR A 585 -15.40 4.66 -20.07
C TYR A 585 -16.32 5.81 -20.49
N TYR A 586 -17.55 5.50 -20.88
CA TYR A 586 -18.57 6.51 -21.15
C TYR A 586 -19.57 6.59 -19.99
N ASN A 587 -19.61 7.75 -19.35
CA ASN A 587 -20.53 8.03 -18.26
C ASN A 587 -21.87 8.54 -18.83
N ASP A 588 -22.91 7.71 -18.70
CA ASP A 588 -24.22 8.04 -19.24
C ASP A 588 -24.91 9.21 -18.54
N ALA A 589 -24.55 9.53 -17.30
CA ALA A 589 -25.20 10.56 -16.50
C ALA A 589 -24.79 11.98 -16.94
N ASP A 590 -23.50 12.18 -17.21
CA ASP A 590 -22.94 13.48 -17.61
C ASP A 590 -22.45 13.52 -19.06
N LYS A 591 -22.55 12.40 -19.79
CA LYS A 591 -22.18 12.24 -21.20
C LYS A 591 -20.68 12.49 -21.45
N THR A 592 -19.84 12.19 -20.48
CA THR A 592 -18.38 12.36 -20.54
C THR A 592 -17.65 11.04 -20.86
N PHE A 593 -16.38 11.19 -21.27
CA PHE A 593 -15.48 10.08 -21.53
C PHE A 593 -14.28 10.16 -20.59
N GLU A 594 -13.97 9.06 -19.92
CA GLU A 594 -12.82 8.94 -19.02
C GLU A 594 -11.84 7.90 -19.57
N ALA A 595 -10.58 8.29 -19.75
CA ALA A 595 -9.57 7.39 -20.29
C ALA A 595 -9.20 6.30 -19.27
N MET A 596 -9.19 5.05 -19.72
CA MET A 596 -8.84 3.87 -18.93
C MET A 596 -7.39 3.47 -19.20
N GLU A 597 -6.75 2.86 -18.20
CA GLU A 597 -5.47 2.18 -18.42
C GLU A 597 -5.67 1.07 -19.47
N THR A 598 -4.95 1.20 -20.59
CA THR A 598 -5.14 0.36 -21.77
C THR A 598 -3.80 -0.16 -22.27
N SER A 599 -3.73 -1.45 -22.57
CA SER A 599 -2.63 -2.06 -23.31
C SER A 599 -3.10 -2.45 -24.71
N VAL A 600 -2.32 -2.12 -25.73
CA VAL A 600 -2.61 -2.44 -27.14
C VAL A 600 -1.45 -3.25 -27.70
N GLU A 601 -1.71 -4.51 -28.05
CA GLU A 601 -0.75 -5.43 -28.65
C GLU A 601 -1.27 -5.91 -30.00
N GLY A 602 -0.84 -5.24 -31.08
CA GLY A 602 -1.34 -5.52 -32.43
C GLY A 602 -2.83 -5.14 -32.56
N ASN A 603 -3.70 -6.13 -32.73
CA ASN A 603 -5.15 -5.93 -32.81
C ASN A 603 -5.86 -6.21 -31.49
N LYS A 604 -5.12 -6.58 -30.45
CA LYS A 604 -5.65 -6.94 -29.13
C LYS A 604 -5.59 -5.73 -28.21
N VAL A 605 -6.72 -5.37 -27.62
CA VAL A 605 -6.87 -4.29 -26.65
C VAL A 605 -7.26 -4.89 -25.31
N THR A 606 -6.48 -4.60 -24.27
CA THR A 606 -6.73 -5.09 -22.91
C THR A 606 -6.87 -3.91 -21.96
N PHE A 607 -7.90 -3.93 -21.12
CA PHE A 607 -8.11 -2.93 -20.09
C PHE A 607 -8.70 -3.56 -18.82
N LYS A 608 -8.58 -2.84 -17.71
CA LYS A 608 -9.16 -3.22 -16.42
C LYS A 608 -10.22 -2.21 -16.00
N THR A 609 -11.27 -2.68 -15.34
CA THR A 609 -12.36 -1.83 -14.88
C THR A 609 -12.91 -2.24 -13.52
N SER A 610 -13.31 -1.25 -12.72
CA SER A 610 -13.96 -1.42 -11.41
C SER A 610 -15.49 -1.45 -11.48
N HIS A 611 -16.06 -1.35 -12.68
CA HIS A 611 -17.51 -1.27 -12.88
C HIS A 611 -17.90 -1.78 -14.28
N PHE A 612 -19.17 -2.13 -14.46
CA PHE A 612 -19.73 -2.44 -15.78
C PHE A 612 -20.51 -1.25 -16.34
N SER A 613 -20.19 -0.90 -17.58
CA SER A 613 -20.76 0.24 -18.31
C SER A 613 -20.50 0.10 -19.82
N LYS A 614 -20.71 1.20 -20.55
CA LYS A 614 -20.32 1.40 -21.94
C LYS A 614 -18.85 1.80 -22.05
N TYR A 615 -18.14 1.11 -22.94
CA TYR A 615 -16.74 1.36 -23.27
C TYR A 615 -16.56 1.62 -24.76
N VAL A 616 -15.65 2.53 -25.09
CA VAL A 616 -15.31 2.91 -26.46
C VAL A 616 -13.81 2.84 -26.64
N ILE A 617 -13.34 2.36 -27.80
CA ILE A 617 -11.92 2.38 -28.16
C ILE A 617 -11.70 3.51 -29.17
N ALA A 618 -10.88 4.51 -28.82
CA ALA A 618 -10.67 5.69 -29.65
C ALA A 618 -9.22 6.18 -29.62
N GLU A 619 -8.86 7.03 -30.58
CA GLU A 619 -7.55 7.70 -30.59
C GLU A 619 -7.45 8.74 -29.47
N LYS A 620 -6.31 8.73 -28.77
CA LYS A 620 -5.92 9.73 -27.79
C LYS A 620 -5.74 11.09 -28.47
N VAL A 621 -6.40 12.11 -27.93
CA VAL A 621 -6.27 13.49 -28.40
C VAL A 621 -4.97 14.10 -27.82
N GLU A 622 -4.07 14.55 -28.69
CA GLU A 622 -2.89 15.34 -28.28
C GLU A 622 -3.32 16.79 -27.99
N GLY A 623 -3.34 17.17 -26.72
CA GLY A 623 -3.43 18.57 -26.28
C GLY A 623 -2.04 19.08 -25.91
N ASN A 624 -1.65 20.22 -26.49
CA ASN A 624 -0.48 21.00 -26.08
C ASN A 624 -0.67 21.45 -24.63
N ASN A 625 -0.08 20.74 -23.67
CA ASN A 625 0.10 21.23 -22.30
C ASN A 625 1.53 21.03 -21.83
N GLY A 626 2.14 22.16 -21.47
CA GLY A 626 3.44 22.21 -20.84
C GLY A 626 3.40 21.55 -19.46
N ALA A 627 4.14 20.46 -19.32
CA ALA A 627 4.82 20.09 -18.09
C ALA A 627 6.23 19.68 -18.53
N GLY A 628 7.16 20.60 -18.35
CA GLY A 628 8.53 20.48 -18.84
C GLY A 628 9.27 19.31 -18.20
N SER A 629 9.83 18.46 -19.06
CA SER A 629 11.03 17.68 -18.75
C SER A 629 12.23 18.43 -19.34
N PRO A 630 13.32 18.67 -18.58
CA PRO A 630 14.51 19.32 -19.13
C PRO A 630 15.25 18.34 -20.04
N SER A 631 15.09 18.51 -21.35
CA SER A 631 16.02 17.99 -22.34
C SER A 631 17.25 18.90 -22.36
N VAL A 632 18.41 18.33 -22.01
CA VAL A 632 19.69 18.84 -22.47
C VAL A 632 19.87 18.33 -23.88
N ASP A 633 19.84 19.22 -24.87
CA ASP A 633 20.77 19.05 -25.98
C ASP A 633 21.23 20.41 -26.54
N THR A 634 22.38 20.32 -27.17
CA THR A 634 23.37 21.34 -27.39
C THR A 634 23.09 22.06 -28.71
N SER A 635 23.47 23.35 -28.73
CA SER A 635 23.97 24.12 -29.88
C SER A 635 23.01 25.10 -30.62
N THR A 636 23.42 26.37 -30.46
CA THR A 636 23.52 27.48 -31.45
C THR A 636 22.27 28.20 -31.97
N GLU A 637 22.32 29.52 -31.70
CA GLU A 637 21.48 30.61 -32.19
C GLU A 637 21.34 30.68 -33.72
N SER A 638 20.16 31.12 -34.19
CA SER A 638 20.00 32.10 -35.27
C SER A 638 18.56 32.64 -35.31
N ASN A 639 18.44 33.98 -35.31
CA ASN A 639 17.21 34.76 -35.49
C ASN A 639 16.55 34.52 -36.86
N ASP A 640 15.21 34.55 -36.95
CA ASP A 640 14.51 35.65 -37.63
C ASP A 640 12.97 35.61 -37.47
N THR A 641 12.38 36.77 -37.77
CA THR A 641 11.03 37.25 -37.47
C THR A 641 10.09 37.07 -38.68
N SER A 642 8.81 36.73 -38.47
CA SER A 642 7.63 37.38 -39.12
C SER A 642 6.36 36.49 -39.19
N SER A 643 5.28 37.10 -38.71
CA SER A 643 3.83 36.88 -38.84
C SER A 643 3.27 36.50 -40.24
N ASN A 644 2.29 35.58 -40.35
CA ASN A 644 0.81 35.83 -40.42
C ASN A 644 -0.04 34.66 -41.03
N ASN A 645 -1.19 34.37 -40.38
CA ASN A 645 -2.51 33.84 -40.81
C ASN A 645 -2.71 32.57 -41.68
N SER A 646 -3.51 31.62 -41.14
CA SER A 646 -4.83 31.19 -41.68
C SER A 646 -5.49 30.09 -40.82
N GLU A 647 -6.78 30.25 -40.55
CA GLU A 647 -7.71 29.37 -39.80
C GLU A 647 -7.99 28.01 -40.47
N THR A 648 -8.34 26.99 -39.70
CA THR A 648 -9.64 26.27 -39.78
C THR A 648 -9.77 25.25 -38.64
N GLY A 649 -10.94 25.26 -37.99
CA GLY A 649 -11.17 24.64 -36.69
C GLY A 649 -11.25 23.12 -36.65
N LYS A 650 -10.84 22.57 -35.52
CA LYS A 650 -11.40 21.36 -34.92
C LYS A 650 -11.73 21.69 -33.47
N GLY A 651 -12.99 21.46 -33.11
CA GLY A 651 -13.50 21.70 -31.76
C GLY A 651 -12.80 20.76 -30.78
N ASN A 652 -11.92 21.33 -29.96
CA ASN A 652 -11.34 20.65 -28.82
C ASN A 652 -12.41 20.53 -27.72
N LEU A 653 -12.54 19.33 -27.17
CA LEU A 653 -13.28 19.10 -25.93
C LEU A 653 -12.61 19.88 -24.78
N PRO A 654 -13.39 20.36 -23.79
CA PRO A 654 -12.87 21.24 -22.76
C PRO A 654 -11.85 20.55 -21.87
N GLU A 655 -10.77 21.26 -21.59
CA GLU A 655 -9.80 20.94 -20.56
C GLU A 655 -10.36 21.26 -19.18
N THR A 656 -10.10 20.42 -18.19
CA THR A 656 -10.09 20.86 -16.79
C THR A 656 -8.89 20.32 -16.05
N GLY A 657 -7.99 21.22 -15.70
CA GLY A 657 -7.16 21.12 -14.51
C GLY A 657 -7.13 22.49 -13.81
N ALA A 658 -7.61 22.54 -12.55
CA ALA A 658 -7.03 23.33 -11.45
C ALA A 658 -7.99 23.38 -10.24
N ARG A 659 -7.38 23.23 -9.05
CA ARG A 659 -8.00 23.18 -7.73
C ARG A 659 -8.56 24.55 -7.26
N VAL A 660 -9.79 24.58 -6.76
CA VAL A 660 -10.32 25.42 -5.65
C VAL A 660 -11.70 24.83 -5.27
N SER A 661 -12.25 24.77 -4.06
CA SER A 661 -11.97 25.36 -2.74
C SER A 661 -12.73 24.54 -1.68
N SER A 662 -12.17 24.41 -0.48
CA SER A 662 -12.61 23.65 0.69
C SER A 662 -13.90 24.14 1.38
N THR A 663 -14.86 24.73 0.67
CA THR A 663 -16.00 25.44 1.29
C THR A 663 -17.40 24.97 0.89
N THR A 664 -17.55 23.95 0.03
CA THR A 664 -18.88 23.44 -0.35
C THR A 664 -19.32 22.18 0.41
N ILE A 665 -18.44 21.58 1.22
CA ILE A 665 -18.80 20.45 2.10
C ILE A 665 -19.66 20.89 3.32
N PHE A 666 -19.83 22.21 3.56
CA PHE A 666 -20.61 22.71 4.69
C PHE A 666 -22.12 22.91 4.44
N VAL A 667 -22.65 22.67 3.23
CA VAL A 667 -24.09 22.88 2.93
C VAL A 667 -24.91 21.58 2.94
N VAL A 668 -24.28 20.39 2.92
CA VAL A 668 -25.01 19.12 3.05
C VAL A 668 -25.14 18.67 4.52
N ALA A 669 -24.28 19.17 5.42
CA ALA A 669 -24.36 18.91 6.86
C ALA A 669 -25.48 19.69 7.60
N LEU A 670 -26.09 20.70 6.97
CA LEU A 670 -27.24 21.43 7.53
C LEU A 670 -28.60 20.92 7.03
N GLY A 671 -28.64 20.05 6.01
CA GLY A 671 -29.87 19.43 5.50
C GLY A 671 -30.36 18.22 6.29
N ILE A 672 -29.49 17.54 7.04
CA ILE A 672 -29.83 16.32 7.79
C ILE A 672 -30.30 16.62 9.23
N MET A 673 -29.96 17.79 9.80
CA MET A 673 -30.50 18.21 11.11
C MET A 673 -31.95 18.77 11.04
N ALA A 674 -32.45 19.14 9.86
CA ALA A 674 -33.84 19.60 9.70
C ALA A 674 -34.87 18.45 9.57
N ILE A 675 -34.43 17.23 9.26
CA ILE A 675 -35.32 16.06 9.11
C ILE A 675 -35.36 15.21 10.39
N GLY A 676 -34.31 15.23 11.21
CA GLY A 676 -34.27 14.56 12.53
C GLY A 676 -35.09 15.25 13.62
N GLY A 677 -35.34 16.56 13.52
CA GLY A 677 -36.12 17.33 14.52
C GLY A 677 -37.63 17.19 14.40
N ALA A 678 -38.17 16.78 13.24
CA ALA A 678 -39.61 16.73 12.99
C ALA A 678 -40.28 15.40 13.41
N MET A 679 -39.52 14.34 13.69
CA MET A 679 -40.07 13.04 14.10
C MET A 679 -40.15 12.83 15.62
N PHE A 680 -39.59 13.73 16.44
CA PHE A 680 -39.61 13.59 17.92
C PHE A 680 -40.78 14.30 18.64
N PHE A 681 -41.72 14.95 17.92
CA PHE A 681 -42.84 15.68 18.54
C PHE A 681 -44.24 15.12 18.28
N ARG A 682 -44.39 13.88 17.79
CA ARG A 682 -45.74 13.34 17.48
C ARG A 682 -46.06 11.97 18.08
N LYS A 683 -45.89 11.81 19.40
CA LYS A 683 -46.75 10.89 20.19
C LYS A 683 -46.59 11.07 21.70
N ARG A 684 -47.39 11.98 22.28
CA ARG A 684 -48.02 11.83 23.62
C ARG A 684 -49.04 12.95 23.82
N ARG A 685 -50.28 12.69 23.39
CA ARG A 685 -51.47 13.28 24.01
C ARG A 685 -52.55 12.19 24.04
N HIS A 686 -53.03 11.95 25.26
CA HIS A 686 -54.17 11.14 25.70
C HIS A 686 -53.90 9.74 26.28
N ALA A 687 -54.36 9.66 27.55
CA ALA A 687 -54.43 8.57 28.52
C ALA A 687 -53.11 8.18 29.21
#